data_AF-A0A5N4CJN8-F1
#
_entry.id   AF-A0A5N4CJN8-F1
#
_cell.length_a   1.000
_cell.length_b   1.000
_cell.length_c   1.000
_cell.angle_alpha   90.00
_cell.angle_beta   90.00
_cell.angle_gamma   90.00
#
_symmetry.space_group_name_H-M   'P 1'
#
loop_
_entity.id
_entity.type
_entity.pdbx_description
1 polymer ?
#
loop_
_entity_poly.entity_id
_entity_poly.type
_entity_poly.pdbx_seq_one_letter_code
_entity_poly.pdbx_strand_id
1 'polypeptide(L)'
;MRPARIALWLRLTLALGLALVGPMAVGWASARVPIYVSSWAVRVSQGYQEVERLARKFGFVNLGQIFPDGQYFHLRHRGVIQQSLTPHWGHCLRLKKDPKVQWFQQQTLRRRVKRSLVVPTDPWFSKQWYMNNKVQPDLNILQVWSQGLSGQGIVVSVLDDGIEKDHPDLWANYDPLASYDFNDYDPDPQPRYTPSDENRHGTRCAGEVAAIANNRLCGTGVAYNARIGGVRMLDGTITDVIEAQSLSLQPQHIHIYSASWGPEDDGRTVDGPGILTREAFRRGVTKGRGGLGTLFIWASGNGGLHYDNCNCDGYTNSIHTLSVGSTTQQGHVPWYSEACASTLTTTFSSGVATDPQIVTTDLHHRCTDKHTGTSASAPLAAGMIALALEANPFLTWRDMQHLVVRASRPAHLQAEDWRTNGVGRQVSHHYGYGLLDAGLLVGLARTWLPTQPQKKCTVHIVHTPTPAGVAFSIDTDTDPDTDTEVAAPSPILQQMHVRKNVSACAGQANYIRSLEHVQVQLSLSYSRRGDLEISLTSPMGTRSTLVAIRPLDASGQGYNSWIFMSTHFWDEDPRGSWTLGLENKGYYFNTGTLYRYTLLLYGTAEDMTARPPGPQVTSSACVQRDTEGLCQECHSPAYILGHLCLSHCPPRYFNHTQQAVTAGPGGLDAPALQMCSSCHSSCYTCRGSSPLDCTSCPPPSTLDEQRGSCSGPAPTKGHSQPTVTACARCHGRALALVLALLAVAFGNSLLCSILLAGCLLLCVGPASSGDHPGHHSRPHCRLKPRDV
;
A
#
# COMPACT_ATOMS: atom_id res chain seq x y z
N MET A 1 -74.22 -20.44 -12.29
CA MET A 1 -73.21 -21.30 -11.61
C MET A 1 -71.83 -21.00 -12.21
N ARG A 2 -71.15 -20.03 -11.60
CA ARG A 2 -69.83 -20.14 -10.94
C ARG A 2 -68.61 -20.25 -11.89
N PRO A 3 -67.93 -19.11 -12.12
CA PRO A 3 -66.54 -19.06 -12.57
C PRO A 3 -65.63 -19.27 -11.34
N ALA A 4 -65.04 -20.45 -11.20
CA ALA A 4 -64.17 -20.76 -10.06
C ALA A 4 -62.74 -21.19 -10.46
N ARG A 5 -62.42 -21.30 -11.76
CA ARG A 5 -61.11 -21.79 -12.23
C ARG A 5 -60.13 -20.71 -12.72
N ILE A 6 -60.62 -19.53 -13.11
CA ILE A 6 -59.75 -18.45 -13.64
C ILE A 6 -59.10 -17.62 -12.52
N ALA A 7 -59.80 -17.45 -11.38
CA ALA A 7 -59.27 -16.69 -10.24
C ALA A 7 -58.13 -17.40 -9.47
N LEU A 8 -58.02 -18.72 -9.60
CA LEU A 8 -56.97 -19.51 -8.94
C LEU A 8 -55.64 -19.47 -9.72
N TRP A 9 -55.73 -19.42 -11.06
CA TRP A 9 -54.55 -19.33 -11.93
C TRP A 9 -53.90 -17.94 -11.89
N LEU A 10 -54.68 -16.86 -11.86
CA LEU A 10 -54.17 -15.49 -11.70
C LEU A 10 -53.51 -15.24 -10.34
N ARG A 11 -53.91 -15.95 -9.27
CA ARG A 11 -53.29 -15.84 -7.94
C ARG A 11 -52.00 -16.63 -7.81
N LEU A 12 -51.85 -17.76 -8.50
CA LEU A 12 -50.59 -18.52 -8.51
C LEU A 12 -49.50 -17.86 -9.36
N THR A 13 -49.85 -17.24 -10.49
CA THR A 13 -48.86 -16.54 -11.34
C THR A 13 -48.34 -15.25 -10.71
N LEU A 14 -49.18 -14.54 -9.95
CA LEU A 14 -48.74 -13.34 -9.20
C LEU A 14 -47.86 -13.69 -7.99
N ALA A 15 -48.10 -14.84 -7.35
CA ALA A 15 -47.31 -15.32 -6.22
C ALA A 15 -45.92 -15.85 -6.64
N LEU A 16 -45.79 -16.48 -7.82
CA LEU A 16 -44.48 -16.89 -8.35
C LEU A 16 -43.66 -15.72 -8.95
N GLY A 17 -44.32 -14.69 -9.50
CA GLY A 17 -43.63 -13.50 -10.02
C GLY A 17 -42.96 -12.64 -8.93
N LEU A 18 -43.49 -12.63 -7.71
CA LEU A 18 -42.92 -11.90 -6.57
C LEU A 18 -41.79 -12.66 -5.84
N ALA A 19 -41.58 -13.95 -6.15
CA ALA A 19 -40.51 -14.75 -5.56
C ALA A 19 -39.20 -14.74 -6.39
N LEU A 20 -39.25 -14.28 -7.65
CA LEU A 20 -38.12 -14.27 -8.59
C LEU A 20 -37.49 -12.89 -8.83
N VAL A 21 -38.01 -11.84 -8.19
CA VAL A 21 -37.34 -10.54 -8.09
C VAL A 21 -36.78 -10.44 -6.68
N GLY A 22 -35.58 -11.00 -6.49
CA GLY A 22 -34.81 -10.75 -5.27
C GLY A 22 -34.67 -9.24 -5.06
N PRO A 23 -34.75 -8.73 -3.83
CA PRO A 23 -34.57 -7.31 -3.60
C PRO A 23 -33.14 -6.97 -4.05
N MET A 24 -33.02 -6.04 -5.02
CA MET A 24 -31.77 -5.34 -5.20
C MET A 24 -31.42 -4.73 -3.85
N ALA A 25 -30.36 -5.24 -3.23
CA ALA A 25 -29.80 -4.70 -2.00
C ALA A 25 -29.14 -3.36 -2.35
N VAL A 26 -29.97 -2.34 -2.54
CA VAL A 26 -29.58 -0.96 -2.31
C VAL A 26 -29.20 -0.93 -0.83
N GLY A 27 -27.96 -0.58 -0.52
CA GLY A 27 -27.46 -0.44 0.84
C GLY A 27 -28.18 0.70 1.55
N TRP A 28 -29.36 0.44 2.08
CA TRP A 28 -29.97 1.32 3.07
C TRP A 28 -29.23 1.02 4.37
N ALA A 29 -28.30 1.89 4.74
CA ALA A 29 -27.87 1.98 6.13
C ALA A 29 -29.14 2.12 6.97
N SER A 30 -29.49 1.07 7.70
CA SER A 30 -30.70 1.06 8.52
C SER A 30 -30.58 2.19 9.54
N ALA A 31 -31.31 3.29 9.30
CA ALA A 31 -31.54 4.31 10.30
C ALA A 31 -32.26 3.61 11.46
N ARG A 32 -31.48 3.22 12.49
CA ARG A 32 -31.97 2.37 13.57
C ARG A 32 -33.13 3.07 14.28
N VAL A 33 -34.25 2.37 14.39
CA VAL A 33 -35.45 2.89 15.07
C VAL A 33 -35.13 3.15 16.55
N PRO A 34 -35.38 4.36 17.08
CA PRO A 34 -35.14 4.66 18.49
C PRO A 34 -36.07 3.85 19.40
N ILE A 35 -35.49 3.20 20.42
CA ILE A 35 -36.26 2.53 21.48
C ILE A 35 -36.53 3.54 22.59
N TYR A 36 -37.78 3.99 22.72
CA TYR A 36 -38.23 4.88 23.78
C TYR A 36 -38.38 4.13 25.10
N VAL A 37 -38.05 4.78 26.22
CA VAL A 37 -38.20 4.20 27.56
C VAL A 37 -39.23 4.95 28.41
N SER A 38 -39.65 4.35 29.52
CA SER A 38 -40.64 4.92 30.47
C SER A 38 -40.12 6.10 31.31
N SER A 39 -39.10 6.83 30.82
CA SER A 39 -38.44 7.95 31.49
C SER A 39 -38.42 9.20 30.61
N TRP A 40 -38.48 10.36 31.25
CA TRP A 40 -38.46 11.68 30.65
C TRP A 40 -37.49 12.60 31.39
N ALA A 41 -36.78 13.43 30.63
CA ALA A 41 -36.13 14.61 31.18
C ALA A 41 -37.06 15.80 30.97
N VAL A 42 -37.24 16.64 31.98
CA VAL A 42 -38.15 17.78 31.95
C VAL A 42 -37.45 19.00 32.53
N ARG A 43 -37.60 20.15 31.87
CA ARG A 43 -37.16 21.46 32.37
C ARG A 43 -38.38 22.27 32.81
N VAL A 44 -38.34 22.81 34.02
CA VAL A 44 -39.44 23.59 34.59
C VAL A 44 -38.97 24.94 35.11
N SER A 45 -39.88 25.92 35.14
CA SER A 45 -39.56 27.30 35.50
C SER A 45 -39.43 27.58 37.00
N GLN A 46 -39.92 26.70 37.88
CA GLN A 46 -40.05 26.95 39.33
C GLN A 46 -39.46 25.84 40.23
N GLY A 47 -38.41 25.15 39.77
CA GLY A 47 -37.61 24.24 40.61
C GLY A 47 -38.35 22.99 41.13
N TYR A 48 -37.83 22.37 42.20
CA TYR A 48 -38.22 21.03 42.66
C TYR A 48 -39.71 20.88 43.02
N GLN A 49 -40.31 21.89 43.67
CA GLN A 49 -41.72 21.85 44.07
C GLN A 49 -42.67 21.73 42.88
N GLU A 50 -42.33 22.38 41.77
CA GLU A 50 -43.14 22.38 40.56
C GLU A 50 -43.07 21.03 39.84
N VAL A 51 -41.89 20.40 39.81
CA VAL A 51 -41.74 19.03 39.30
C VAL A 51 -42.51 18.03 40.15
N GLU A 52 -42.52 18.17 41.47
CA GLU A 52 -43.26 17.25 42.34
C GLU A 52 -44.78 17.37 42.15
N ARG A 53 -45.25 18.60 41.86
CA ARG A 53 -46.64 18.84 41.46
C ARG A 53 -46.94 18.18 40.12
N LEU A 54 -46.09 18.35 39.11
CA LEU A 54 -46.23 17.73 37.78
C LEU A 54 -46.21 16.20 37.85
N ALA A 55 -45.33 15.65 38.67
CA ALA A 55 -45.20 14.22 38.89
C ALA A 55 -46.51 13.64 39.45
N ARG A 56 -47.03 14.21 40.54
CA ARG A 56 -48.33 13.81 41.11
C ARG A 56 -49.50 14.02 40.14
N LYS A 57 -49.55 15.16 39.45
CA LYS A 57 -50.64 15.50 38.52
C LYS A 57 -50.75 14.53 37.35
N PHE A 58 -49.61 14.08 36.81
CA PHE A 58 -49.58 13.26 35.59
C PHE A 58 -49.14 11.81 35.82
N GLY A 59 -49.03 11.37 37.08
CA GLY A 59 -48.71 10.00 37.45
C GLY A 59 -47.24 9.61 37.28
N PHE A 60 -46.33 10.58 37.17
CA PHE A 60 -44.89 10.31 37.18
C PHE A 60 -44.37 10.17 38.60
N VAL A 61 -43.23 9.49 38.71
CA VAL A 61 -42.36 9.49 39.87
C VAL A 61 -41.20 10.42 39.55
N ASN A 62 -40.98 11.40 40.42
CA ASN A 62 -39.81 12.27 40.36
C ASN A 62 -38.59 11.52 40.89
N LEU A 63 -37.55 11.37 40.06
CA LEU A 63 -36.30 10.70 40.40
C LEU A 63 -35.18 11.68 40.78
N GLY A 64 -35.49 12.98 40.81
CA GLY A 64 -34.57 14.02 41.24
C GLY A 64 -34.02 14.88 40.10
N GLN A 65 -33.10 15.78 40.47
CA GLN A 65 -32.45 16.71 39.55
C GLN A 65 -31.41 15.99 38.69
N ILE A 66 -31.35 16.33 37.40
CA ILE A 66 -30.35 15.82 36.46
C ILE A 66 -29.05 16.62 36.58
N PHE A 67 -29.18 17.94 36.78
CA PHE A 67 -28.05 18.86 36.92
C PHE A 67 -28.13 19.62 38.25
N PRO A 68 -26.99 20.06 38.80
CA PRO A 68 -26.94 20.80 40.07
C PRO A 68 -27.63 22.18 40.03
N ASP A 69 -27.89 22.73 38.84
CA ASP A 69 -28.57 24.02 38.64
C ASP A 69 -30.07 23.98 38.98
N GLY A 70 -30.61 22.80 39.25
CA GLY A 70 -31.99 22.59 39.68
C GLY A 70 -33.06 22.92 38.63
N GLN A 71 -32.69 23.00 37.34
CA GLN A 71 -33.63 23.32 36.27
C GLN A 71 -34.19 22.07 35.56
N TYR A 72 -33.40 21.00 35.52
CA TYR A 72 -33.74 19.76 34.81
C TYR A 72 -33.99 18.61 35.78
N PHE A 73 -35.05 17.86 35.53
CA PHE A 73 -35.51 16.80 36.40
C PHE A 73 -35.81 15.52 35.63
N HIS A 74 -35.56 14.39 36.27
CA HIS A 74 -35.83 13.06 35.73
C HIS A 74 -37.18 12.56 36.24
N LEU A 75 -38.13 12.37 35.33
CA LEU A 75 -39.44 11.79 35.62
C LEU A 75 -39.55 10.37 35.05
N ARG A 76 -40.19 9.46 35.78
CA ARG A 76 -40.47 8.10 35.31
C ARG A 76 -41.93 7.74 35.52
N HIS A 77 -42.58 7.16 34.52
CA HIS A 77 -43.97 6.73 34.65
C HIS A 77 -44.05 5.21 34.85
N ARG A 78 -44.72 4.75 35.91
CA ARG A 78 -44.83 3.31 36.22
C ARG A 78 -45.90 2.57 35.40
N GLY A 79 -46.92 3.28 34.92
CA GLY A 79 -48.03 2.72 34.16
C GLY A 79 -47.81 2.61 32.64
N VAL A 80 -46.58 2.75 32.15
CA VAL A 80 -46.27 2.59 30.72
C VAL A 80 -45.21 1.50 30.51
N ILE A 81 -45.22 0.88 29.33
CA ILE A 81 -44.21 -0.12 28.94
C ILE A 81 -42.80 0.46 29.03
N GLN A 82 -41.85 -0.36 29.51
CA GLN A 82 -40.49 0.10 29.80
C GLN A 82 -39.66 0.41 28.55
N GLN A 83 -39.95 -0.27 27.44
CA GLN A 83 -39.29 -0.10 26.15
C GLN A 83 -40.34 -0.15 25.05
N SER A 84 -40.28 0.78 24.09
CA SER A 84 -41.26 0.92 23.02
C SER A 84 -40.59 1.41 21.73
N LEU A 85 -41.05 0.95 20.58
CA LEU A 85 -40.61 1.45 19.27
C LEU A 85 -41.32 2.76 18.87
N THR A 86 -42.34 3.16 19.62
CA THR A 86 -43.10 4.39 19.39
C THR A 86 -43.08 5.29 20.62
N PRO A 87 -43.03 6.63 20.47
CA PRO A 87 -43.13 7.56 21.59
C PRO A 87 -44.43 7.34 22.38
N HIS A 88 -44.38 7.60 23.67
CA HIS A 88 -45.55 7.55 24.54
C HIS A 88 -46.33 8.87 24.43
N TRP A 89 -46.95 9.06 23.26
CA TRP A 89 -47.59 10.31 22.83
C TRP A 89 -48.56 10.91 23.85
N GLY A 90 -49.36 10.10 24.54
CA GLY A 90 -50.32 10.57 25.54
C GLY A 90 -49.66 11.32 26.70
N HIS A 91 -48.49 10.88 27.16
CA HIS A 91 -47.75 11.54 28.23
C HIS A 91 -46.97 12.76 27.72
N CYS A 92 -46.41 12.67 26.52
CA CYS A 92 -45.75 13.79 25.86
C CYS A 92 -46.73 14.96 25.61
N LEU A 93 -47.96 14.67 25.19
CA LEU A 93 -49.01 15.69 25.01
C LEU A 93 -49.42 16.35 26.33
N ARG A 94 -49.48 15.59 27.43
CA ARG A 94 -49.80 16.13 28.77
C ARG A 94 -48.71 17.08 29.27
N LEU A 95 -47.44 16.70 29.12
CA LEU A 95 -46.30 17.56 29.47
C LEU A 95 -46.25 18.81 28.60
N LYS A 96 -46.49 18.69 27.28
CA LYS A 96 -46.53 19.83 26.35
C LYS A 96 -47.61 20.85 26.69
N LYS A 97 -48.75 20.40 27.23
CA LYS A 97 -49.89 21.27 27.57
C LYS A 97 -49.74 21.99 28.91
N ASP A 98 -48.77 21.64 29.75
CA ASP A 98 -48.59 22.32 31.03
C ASP A 98 -47.68 23.55 30.85
N PRO A 99 -48.16 24.78 31.13
CA PRO A 99 -47.42 26.01 30.82
C PRO A 99 -46.14 26.18 31.63
N LYS A 100 -45.95 25.39 32.70
CA LYS A 100 -44.76 25.43 33.54
C LYS A 100 -43.66 24.47 33.06
N VAL A 101 -43.95 23.61 32.08
CA VAL A 101 -42.96 22.78 31.39
C VAL A 101 -42.36 23.57 30.23
N GLN A 102 -41.11 24.00 30.39
CA GLN A 102 -40.40 24.75 29.34
C GLN A 102 -39.89 23.82 28.24
N TRP A 103 -39.50 22.60 28.62
CA TRP A 103 -38.98 21.59 27.70
C TRP A 103 -39.16 20.20 28.30
N PHE A 104 -39.35 19.20 27.44
CA PHE A 104 -39.27 17.81 27.86
C PHE A 104 -38.77 16.92 26.71
N GLN A 105 -38.15 15.81 27.08
CA GLN A 105 -37.78 14.77 26.13
C GLN A 105 -37.98 13.39 26.76
N GLN A 106 -38.74 12.56 26.05
CA GLN A 106 -38.78 11.14 26.37
C GLN A 106 -37.41 10.52 26.07
N GLN A 107 -36.87 9.83 27.07
CA GLN A 107 -35.55 9.21 26.94
C GLN A 107 -35.63 8.01 26.01
N THR A 108 -34.57 7.82 25.24
CA THR A 108 -34.39 6.68 24.34
C THR A 108 -33.20 5.86 24.81
N LEU A 109 -33.27 4.55 24.67
CA LEU A 109 -32.17 3.65 24.99
C LEU A 109 -30.93 4.04 24.15
N ARG A 110 -29.86 4.43 24.84
CA ARG A 110 -28.55 4.67 24.24
C ARG A 110 -27.68 3.46 24.52
N ARG A 111 -27.30 2.71 23.48
CA ARG A 111 -26.32 1.64 23.61
C ARG A 111 -24.94 2.27 23.80
N ARG A 112 -24.34 2.11 24.98
CA ARG A 112 -22.94 2.48 25.24
C ARG A 112 -22.16 1.20 25.50
N VAL A 113 -21.01 1.06 24.83
CA VAL A 113 -20.05 0.00 25.11
C VAL A 113 -18.92 0.61 25.94
N LYS A 114 -18.45 -0.09 26.97
CA LYS A 114 -17.30 0.33 27.77
C LYS A 114 -16.08 0.32 26.84
N ARG A 115 -15.31 1.41 26.78
CA ARG A 115 -14.02 1.46 26.07
C ARG A 115 -13.02 0.60 26.85
N SER A 116 -13.01 -0.72 26.65
CA SER A 116 -11.86 -1.57 27.02
C SER A 116 -10.88 -1.63 25.86
N LEU A 117 -9.62 -2.03 26.10
CA LEU A 117 -8.72 -2.43 25.02
C LEU A 117 -9.49 -3.36 24.07
N VAL A 118 -9.39 -3.07 22.77
CA VAL A 118 -10.00 -3.86 21.69
C VAL A 118 -9.17 -5.14 21.58
N VAL A 119 -9.40 -6.06 22.50
CA VAL A 119 -8.84 -7.41 22.45
C VAL A 119 -9.86 -8.27 21.69
N PRO A 120 -9.49 -8.83 20.52
CA PRO A 120 -10.36 -9.71 19.76
C PRO A 120 -10.84 -10.91 20.60
N THR A 121 -12.09 -11.31 20.41
CA THR A 121 -12.72 -12.42 21.15
C THR A 121 -12.46 -13.80 20.54
N ASP A 122 -11.65 -13.86 19.50
CA ASP A 122 -11.40 -15.05 18.68
C ASP A 122 -10.59 -16.10 19.46
N PRO A 123 -10.92 -17.40 19.31
CA PRO A 123 -10.45 -18.44 20.22
C PRO A 123 -8.93 -18.60 20.23
N TRP A 124 -8.26 -18.34 19.10
CA TRP A 124 -6.81 -18.47 18.96
C TRP A 124 -6.06 -17.14 19.03
N PHE A 125 -6.74 -16.00 19.26
CA PHE A 125 -6.05 -14.72 19.50
C PHE A 125 -5.09 -14.80 20.69
N SER A 126 -5.45 -15.58 21.71
CA SER A 126 -4.56 -15.86 22.84
C SER A 126 -3.27 -16.60 22.45
N LYS A 127 -3.23 -17.29 21.31
CA LYS A 127 -2.03 -17.95 20.76
C LYS A 127 -1.20 -17.03 19.85
N GLN A 128 -1.77 -15.93 19.35
CA GLN A 128 -1.07 -14.92 18.53
C GLN A 128 -0.13 -14.06 19.38
N TRP A 129 0.90 -14.70 19.93
CA TRP A 129 1.86 -14.16 20.90
C TRP A 129 2.58 -12.89 20.43
N TYR A 130 2.68 -12.72 19.11
CA TYR A 130 3.33 -11.60 18.44
C TYR A 130 2.46 -10.32 18.40
N MET A 131 1.19 -10.37 18.83
CA MET A 131 0.25 -9.23 18.84
C MET A 131 -0.60 -9.08 20.11
N ASN A 132 -0.33 -9.85 21.18
CA ASN A 132 -1.22 -9.94 22.34
C ASN A 132 -0.55 -9.63 23.69
N ASN A 133 0.55 -8.90 23.70
CA ASN A 133 1.36 -8.53 24.88
C ASN A 133 1.91 -9.71 25.70
N LYS A 134 1.91 -10.95 25.16
CA LYS A 134 2.56 -12.10 25.82
C LYS A 134 4.08 -12.06 25.73
N VAL A 135 4.60 -11.36 24.73
CA VAL A 135 6.03 -11.06 24.58
C VAL A 135 6.19 -9.55 24.75
N GLN A 136 7.30 -9.12 25.34
CA GLN A 136 7.66 -7.71 25.40
C GLN A 136 9.10 -7.50 24.93
N PRO A 137 9.31 -6.66 23.90
CA PRO A 137 8.29 -6.02 23.05
C PRO A 137 7.61 -7.05 22.13
N ASP A 138 6.30 -6.91 21.91
CA ASP A 138 5.63 -7.52 20.75
C ASP A 138 5.59 -6.50 19.59
N LEU A 139 4.76 -6.72 18.56
CA LEU A 139 4.62 -5.79 17.42
C LEU A 139 3.82 -4.51 17.73
N ASN A 140 3.35 -4.32 18.97
CA ASN A 140 2.54 -3.18 19.45
C ASN A 140 1.23 -2.96 18.68
N ILE A 141 0.63 -4.03 18.17
CA ILE A 141 -0.62 -3.97 17.37
C ILE A 141 -1.81 -3.50 18.21
N LEU A 142 -1.95 -3.99 19.46
CA LEU A 142 -3.03 -3.59 20.37
C LEU A 142 -3.04 -2.09 20.65
N GLN A 143 -1.87 -1.46 20.68
CA GLN A 143 -1.77 0.00 20.82
C GLN A 143 -2.40 0.72 19.63
N VAL A 144 -2.23 0.21 18.41
CA VAL A 144 -2.83 0.79 17.20
C VAL A 144 -4.34 0.56 17.16
N TRP A 145 -4.81 -0.66 17.46
CA TRP A 145 -6.25 -0.96 17.52
C TRP A 145 -6.97 -0.14 18.61
N SER A 146 -6.31 0.14 19.73
CA SER A 146 -6.87 1.02 20.78
C SER A 146 -7.13 2.46 20.29
N GLN A 147 -6.49 2.87 19.19
CA GLN A 147 -6.68 4.16 18.53
C GLN A 147 -7.77 4.12 17.45
N GLY A 148 -8.42 2.96 17.25
CA GLY A 148 -9.51 2.77 16.29
C GLY A 148 -9.06 2.55 14.85
N LEU A 149 -7.79 2.22 14.61
CA LEU A 149 -7.25 1.85 13.30
C LEU A 149 -7.21 0.31 13.19
N SER A 150 -7.64 -0.24 12.07
CA SER A 150 -7.73 -1.68 11.83
C SER A 150 -7.50 -2.08 10.37
N GLY A 151 -6.99 -1.17 9.54
CA GLY A 151 -6.71 -1.35 8.11
C GLY A 151 -7.86 -0.91 7.21
N GLN A 152 -8.89 -0.26 7.74
CA GLN A 152 -10.11 0.05 6.99
C GLN A 152 -9.80 0.87 5.74
N GLY A 153 -10.33 0.43 4.60
CA GLY A 153 -10.17 1.13 3.31
C GLY A 153 -8.84 0.85 2.60
N ILE A 154 -7.91 0.15 3.24
CA ILE A 154 -6.67 -0.32 2.60
C ILE A 154 -6.92 -1.68 1.93
N VAL A 155 -6.24 -1.89 0.80
CA VAL A 155 -6.36 -3.10 -0.02
C VAL A 155 -4.98 -3.74 -0.14
N VAL A 156 -4.85 -4.98 0.29
CA VAL A 156 -3.64 -5.78 0.22
C VAL A 156 -3.87 -6.97 -0.71
N SER A 157 -2.86 -7.35 -1.50
CA SER A 157 -2.90 -8.55 -2.33
C SER A 157 -1.70 -9.44 -2.03
N VAL A 158 -1.95 -10.73 -1.84
CA VAL A 158 -0.93 -11.76 -1.60
C VAL A 158 -0.57 -12.41 -2.94
N LEU A 159 0.67 -12.25 -3.39
CA LEU A 159 1.16 -12.82 -4.65
C LEU A 159 1.78 -14.19 -4.39
N ASP A 160 1.03 -15.27 -4.60
CA ASP A 160 1.41 -16.59 -4.09
C ASP A 160 0.75 -17.77 -4.83
N ASP A 161 0.45 -18.87 -4.15
CA ASP A 161 -0.18 -20.10 -4.65
C ASP A 161 -1.73 -20.06 -4.70
N GLY A 162 -2.31 -18.92 -4.34
CA GLY A 162 -3.76 -18.67 -4.33
C GLY A 162 -4.30 -18.26 -2.95
N ILE A 163 -5.58 -17.93 -2.90
CA ILE A 163 -6.28 -17.58 -1.66
C ILE A 163 -7.62 -18.30 -1.59
N GLU A 164 -7.87 -19.04 -0.52
CA GLU A 164 -9.16 -19.67 -0.23
C GLU A 164 -10.17 -18.57 0.12
N LYS A 165 -10.71 -17.91 -0.91
CA LYS A 165 -11.56 -16.71 -0.79
C LYS A 165 -12.84 -16.95 0.00
N ASP A 166 -13.29 -18.20 0.06
CA ASP A 166 -14.47 -18.65 0.81
C ASP A 166 -14.14 -19.10 2.24
N HIS A 167 -12.88 -18.98 2.68
CA HIS A 167 -12.50 -19.24 4.06
C HIS A 167 -13.36 -18.41 5.02
N PRO A 168 -14.00 -19.01 6.04
CA PRO A 168 -14.96 -18.29 6.88
C PRO A 168 -14.34 -17.15 7.72
N ASP A 169 -13.01 -17.12 7.80
CA ASP A 169 -12.23 -16.04 8.42
C ASP A 169 -11.65 -15.00 7.42
N LEU A 170 -11.89 -15.16 6.10
CA LEU A 170 -11.40 -14.26 5.05
C LEU A 170 -12.53 -13.66 4.19
N TRP A 171 -13.61 -14.42 3.93
CA TRP A 171 -14.63 -14.10 2.92
C TRP A 171 -15.23 -12.70 3.01
N ALA A 172 -15.39 -12.14 4.21
CA ALA A 172 -15.98 -10.81 4.39
C ALA A 172 -15.01 -9.68 4.02
N ASN A 173 -13.70 -9.95 4.10
CA ASN A 173 -12.63 -9.03 3.73
C ASN A 173 -12.10 -9.31 2.32
N TYR A 174 -12.46 -10.44 1.71
CA TYR A 174 -12.04 -10.80 0.36
C TYR A 174 -12.44 -9.75 -0.67
N ASP A 175 -11.50 -9.39 -1.54
CA ASP A 175 -11.68 -8.43 -2.61
C ASP A 175 -11.33 -9.04 -3.99
N PRO A 176 -12.32 -9.27 -4.87
CA PRO A 176 -12.08 -9.81 -6.19
C PRO A 176 -11.28 -8.87 -7.09
N LEU A 177 -11.31 -7.55 -6.85
CA LEU A 177 -10.50 -6.59 -7.62
C LEU A 177 -9.02 -6.61 -7.21
N ALA A 178 -8.70 -7.21 -6.06
CA ALA A 178 -7.34 -7.42 -5.59
C ALA A 178 -6.84 -8.83 -5.92
N SER A 179 -7.57 -9.57 -6.77
CA SER A 179 -7.36 -10.99 -7.01
C SER A 179 -7.36 -11.35 -8.49
N TYR A 180 -6.58 -12.36 -8.86
CA TYR A 180 -6.56 -12.94 -10.20
C TYR A 180 -5.80 -14.27 -10.21
N ASP A 181 -6.13 -15.18 -11.13
CA ASP A 181 -5.38 -16.40 -11.36
C ASP A 181 -4.60 -16.30 -12.68
N PHE A 182 -3.28 -16.19 -12.59
CA PHE A 182 -2.40 -16.17 -13.77
C PHE A 182 -1.90 -17.56 -14.17
N ASN A 183 -2.13 -18.59 -13.36
CA ASN A 183 -1.85 -19.97 -13.73
C ASN A 183 -2.90 -20.49 -14.72
N ASP A 184 -4.18 -20.24 -14.45
CA ASP A 184 -5.32 -20.69 -15.26
C ASP A 184 -6.00 -19.56 -16.08
N TYR A 185 -5.54 -18.32 -15.92
CA TYR A 185 -5.98 -17.12 -16.65
C TYR A 185 -7.46 -16.75 -16.44
N ASP A 186 -7.92 -16.77 -15.20
CA ASP A 186 -9.28 -16.42 -14.83
C ASP A 186 -9.33 -15.57 -13.53
N PRO A 187 -10.46 -14.96 -13.17
CA PRO A 187 -10.51 -14.04 -12.02
C PRO A 187 -10.58 -14.74 -10.65
N ASP A 188 -10.67 -16.08 -10.59
CA ASP A 188 -10.82 -16.85 -9.36
C ASP A 188 -9.47 -17.38 -8.84
N PRO A 189 -8.88 -16.79 -7.79
CA PRO A 189 -7.59 -17.22 -7.26
C PRO A 189 -7.69 -18.45 -6.32
N GLN A 190 -8.76 -19.25 -6.40
CA GLN A 190 -8.95 -20.39 -5.49
C GLN A 190 -7.75 -21.35 -5.58
N PRO A 191 -7.16 -21.76 -4.46
CA PRO A 191 -6.06 -22.70 -4.49
C PRO A 191 -6.54 -24.07 -4.99
N ARG A 192 -5.70 -24.73 -5.77
CA ARG A 192 -5.93 -26.12 -6.16
C ARG A 192 -5.65 -27.03 -4.96
N TYR A 193 -6.67 -27.73 -4.48
CA TYR A 193 -6.52 -28.69 -3.39
C TYR A 193 -5.76 -29.95 -3.85
N THR A 194 -4.73 -30.32 -3.10
CA THR A 194 -3.92 -31.52 -3.35
C THR A 194 -3.80 -32.36 -2.08
N PRO A 195 -3.50 -33.67 -2.18
CA PRO A 195 -3.31 -34.51 -1.00
C PRO A 195 -2.17 -34.04 -0.07
N SER A 196 -1.19 -33.29 -0.60
CA SER A 196 -0.06 -32.72 0.14
C SER A 196 -0.36 -31.34 0.75
N ASP A 197 -1.49 -30.73 0.40
CA ASP A 197 -1.83 -29.33 0.72
C ASP A 197 -0.68 -28.37 0.38
N GLU A 198 -0.13 -28.51 -0.83
CA GLU A 198 1.00 -27.68 -1.27
C GLU A 198 0.60 -26.21 -1.45
N ASN A 199 -0.62 -25.95 -1.95
CA ASN A 199 -1.16 -24.61 -2.24
C ASN A 199 -1.86 -23.95 -1.03
N ARG A 200 -1.28 -24.08 0.17
CA ARG A 200 -1.85 -23.52 1.40
C ARG A 200 -1.22 -22.18 1.79
N HIS A 201 -0.13 -21.79 1.16
CA HIS A 201 0.77 -20.76 1.62
C HIS A 201 0.13 -19.37 1.52
N GLY A 202 -0.44 -19.00 0.39
CA GLY A 202 -1.12 -17.73 0.18
C GLY A 202 -2.33 -17.53 1.10
N THR A 203 -3.09 -18.60 1.39
CA THR A 203 -4.21 -18.56 2.35
C THR A 203 -3.73 -18.29 3.78
N ARG A 204 -2.57 -18.84 4.17
CA ARG A 204 -1.96 -18.56 5.49
C ARG A 204 -1.51 -17.12 5.59
N CYS A 205 -0.80 -16.62 4.58
CA CYS A 205 -0.32 -15.23 4.54
C CYS A 205 -1.49 -14.23 4.53
N ALA A 206 -2.58 -14.51 3.80
CA ALA A 206 -3.77 -13.66 3.78
C ALA A 206 -4.41 -13.50 5.16
N GLY A 207 -4.47 -14.57 5.96
CA GLY A 207 -4.99 -14.54 7.32
C GLY A 207 -4.16 -13.68 8.28
N GLU A 208 -2.84 -13.66 8.13
CA GLU A 208 -1.96 -12.81 8.94
C GLU A 208 -2.24 -11.32 8.73
N VAL A 209 -2.56 -10.95 7.47
CA VAL A 209 -2.91 -9.58 7.13
C VAL A 209 -4.32 -9.24 7.60
N ALA A 210 -5.33 -10.03 7.22
CA ALA A 210 -6.72 -9.58 7.23
C ALA A 210 -7.74 -10.66 7.65
N ALA A 211 -7.36 -11.68 8.43
CA ALA A 211 -8.34 -12.53 9.09
C ALA A 211 -9.33 -11.70 9.94
N ILE A 212 -10.61 -12.03 9.88
CA ILE A 212 -11.70 -11.26 10.47
C ILE A 212 -11.63 -11.30 11.99
N ALA A 213 -11.71 -10.14 12.65
CA ALA A 213 -11.80 -10.09 14.10
C ALA A 213 -13.24 -10.29 14.62
N ASN A 214 -13.35 -10.90 15.80
CA ASN A 214 -14.57 -11.08 16.60
C ASN A 214 -15.66 -11.92 15.92
N ASN A 215 -15.28 -12.89 15.08
CA ASN A 215 -16.20 -13.85 14.47
C ASN A 215 -16.22 -15.21 15.19
N ARG A 216 -15.37 -15.39 16.22
CA ARG A 216 -15.21 -16.63 17.03
C ARG A 216 -14.57 -17.78 16.25
N LEU A 217 -13.84 -17.50 15.19
CA LEU A 217 -13.09 -18.46 14.38
C LEU A 217 -11.58 -18.11 14.45
N CYS A 218 -10.72 -19.12 14.36
CA CYS A 218 -9.25 -18.95 14.34
C CYS A 218 -8.73 -17.82 15.25
N GLY A 219 -7.97 -16.86 14.68
CA GLY A 219 -7.40 -15.69 15.33
C GLY A 219 -7.91 -14.40 14.68
N THR A 220 -7.02 -13.45 14.44
CA THR A 220 -7.32 -12.22 13.69
C THR A 220 -6.10 -11.74 12.91
N GLY A 221 -6.31 -11.06 11.80
CA GLY A 221 -5.25 -10.39 11.05
C GLY A 221 -4.78 -9.12 11.74
N VAL A 222 -3.56 -8.67 11.43
CA VAL A 222 -3.01 -7.38 11.90
C VAL A 222 -3.92 -6.22 11.51
N ALA A 223 -4.42 -6.25 10.28
CA ALA A 223 -5.30 -5.27 9.65
C ALA A 223 -6.65 -5.92 9.33
N TYR A 224 -7.35 -6.38 10.37
CA TYR A 224 -8.57 -7.19 10.28
C TYR A 224 -9.79 -6.54 9.59
N ASN A 225 -9.73 -5.26 9.23
CA ASN A 225 -10.74 -4.57 8.40
C ASN A 225 -10.19 -4.10 7.04
N ALA A 226 -8.95 -4.45 6.70
CA ALA A 226 -8.44 -4.26 5.36
C ALA A 226 -9.13 -5.23 4.39
N ARG A 227 -9.20 -4.83 3.13
CA ARG A 227 -9.57 -5.73 2.04
C ARG A 227 -8.37 -6.56 1.64
N ILE A 228 -8.59 -7.85 1.38
CA ILE A 228 -7.55 -8.81 1.04
C ILE A 228 -7.88 -9.52 -0.26
N GLY A 229 -6.94 -9.56 -1.18
CA GLY A 229 -7.00 -10.40 -2.37
C GLY A 229 -5.83 -11.36 -2.44
N GLY A 230 -5.85 -12.21 -3.44
CA GLY A 230 -4.77 -13.14 -3.73
C GLY A 230 -4.58 -13.32 -5.21
N VAL A 231 -3.32 -13.42 -5.61
CA VAL A 231 -2.93 -13.72 -6.98
C VAL A 231 -2.35 -15.13 -6.99
N ARG A 232 -3.04 -16.05 -7.65
CA ARG A 232 -2.53 -17.41 -7.89
C ARG A 232 -1.58 -17.35 -9.07
N MET A 233 -0.29 -17.42 -8.77
CA MET A 233 0.78 -17.42 -9.76
C MET A 233 1.82 -18.51 -9.51
N LEU A 234 2.02 -18.98 -8.28
CA LEU A 234 3.03 -20.01 -7.92
C LEU A 234 2.61 -21.46 -8.18
N ASP A 235 1.34 -21.75 -8.46
CA ASP A 235 0.86 -23.12 -8.71
C ASP A 235 1.00 -23.52 -10.19
N GLY A 236 2.18 -23.24 -10.77
CA GLY A 236 2.45 -23.48 -12.19
C GLY A 236 3.79 -22.93 -12.66
N THR A 237 3.99 -22.89 -13.98
CA THR A 237 5.24 -22.38 -14.56
C THR A 237 5.34 -20.86 -14.41
N ILE A 238 6.37 -20.40 -13.69
CA ILE A 238 6.68 -18.99 -13.55
C ILE A 238 7.52 -18.49 -14.73
N THR A 239 7.11 -17.35 -15.28
CA THR A 239 7.86 -16.62 -16.31
C THR A 239 7.87 -15.13 -15.98
N ASP A 240 8.82 -14.38 -16.56
CA ASP A 240 8.90 -12.91 -16.43
C ASP A 240 7.57 -12.20 -16.77
N VAL A 241 6.77 -12.75 -17.70
CA VAL A 241 5.45 -12.19 -18.03
C VAL A 241 4.47 -12.37 -16.86
N ILE A 242 4.41 -13.55 -16.25
CA ILE A 242 3.49 -13.87 -15.16
C ILE A 242 3.81 -13.04 -13.92
N GLU A 243 5.09 -12.93 -13.57
CA GLU A 243 5.55 -12.04 -12.49
C GLU A 243 5.18 -10.59 -12.75
N ALA A 244 5.49 -10.08 -13.95
CA ALA A 244 5.21 -8.70 -14.32
C ALA A 244 3.72 -8.37 -14.31
N GLN A 245 2.88 -9.30 -14.78
CA GLN A 245 1.42 -9.17 -14.74
C GLN A 245 0.90 -9.20 -13.29
N SER A 246 1.41 -10.10 -12.46
CA SER A 246 1.05 -10.21 -11.04
C SER A 246 1.34 -8.92 -10.28
N LEU A 247 2.55 -8.35 -10.47
CA LEU A 247 2.96 -7.09 -9.86
C LEU A 247 2.25 -5.86 -10.44
N SER A 248 1.62 -6.01 -11.60
CA SER A 248 0.87 -4.94 -12.29
C SER A 248 -0.64 -5.09 -12.18
N LEU A 249 -1.15 -6.01 -11.35
CA LEU A 249 -2.58 -6.23 -11.18
C LEU A 249 -3.24 -5.05 -10.49
N GLN A 250 -4.07 -4.25 -11.17
CA GLN A 250 -4.88 -3.19 -10.57
C GLN A 250 -4.10 -2.22 -9.63
N PRO A 251 -3.00 -1.59 -10.07
CA PRO A 251 -2.12 -0.79 -9.21
C PRO A 251 -2.74 0.53 -8.73
N GLN A 252 -3.94 0.88 -9.20
CA GLN A 252 -4.72 2.02 -8.69
C GLN A 252 -5.68 1.63 -7.56
N HIS A 253 -5.96 0.33 -7.42
CA HIS A 253 -6.87 -0.22 -6.41
C HIS A 253 -6.11 -0.92 -5.29
N ILE A 254 -5.12 -1.74 -5.64
CA ILE A 254 -4.26 -2.44 -4.69
C ILE A 254 -3.21 -1.48 -4.15
N HIS A 255 -3.13 -1.37 -2.83
CA HIS A 255 -2.19 -0.47 -2.17
C HIS A 255 -0.85 -1.16 -1.87
N ILE A 256 -0.92 -2.41 -1.40
CA ILE A 256 0.20 -3.20 -0.91
C ILE A 256 0.16 -4.58 -1.59
N TYR A 257 1.31 -5.02 -2.09
CA TYR A 257 1.52 -6.40 -2.52
C TYR A 257 2.47 -7.05 -1.52
N SER A 258 2.11 -8.24 -1.03
CA SER A 258 2.96 -9.08 -0.18
C SER A 258 3.39 -10.28 -0.99
N ALA A 259 4.70 -10.53 -1.04
CA ALA A 259 5.29 -11.65 -1.76
C ALA A 259 6.41 -12.28 -0.94
N SER A 260 6.55 -13.60 -1.07
CA SER A 260 7.54 -14.38 -0.31
C SER A 260 8.22 -15.42 -1.20
N TRP A 261 8.40 -15.08 -2.49
CA TRP A 261 9.03 -15.89 -3.52
C TRP A 261 10.23 -15.16 -4.12
N GLY A 262 11.13 -15.91 -4.73
CA GLY A 262 12.38 -15.43 -5.32
C GLY A 262 13.11 -16.58 -6.00
N PRO A 263 14.41 -16.43 -6.28
CA PRO A 263 15.26 -17.53 -6.72
C PRO A 263 15.30 -18.68 -5.70
N GLU A 264 15.90 -19.81 -6.08
CA GLU A 264 16.13 -20.91 -5.13
C GLU A 264 17.10 -20.48 -4.02
N ASP A 265 16.67 -20.67 -2.76
CA ASP A 265 17.42 -20.36 -1.53
C ASP A 265 18.50 -21.43 -1.22
N ASP A 266 19.30 -21.79 -2.22
CA ASP A 266 20.24 -22.93 -2.19
C ASP A 266 21.67 -22.56 -1.77
N GLY A 267 21.94 -21.27 -1.53
CA GLY A 267 23.28 -20.76 -1.21
C GLY A 267 24.20 -20.66 -2.42
N ARG A 268 23.67 -20.76 -3.65
CA ARG A 268 24.45 -20.82 -4.90
C ARG A 268 23.90 -19.87 -5.95
N THR A 269 22.59 -19.79 -6.04
CA THR A 269 21.87 -19.06 -7.07
C THR A 269 22.15 -17.56 -6.95
N VAL A 270 22.23 -16.90 -8.11
CA VAL A 270 22.27 -15.44 -8.23
C VAL A 270 21.34 -15.11 -9.38
N ASP A 271 20.15 -14.65 -9.06
CA ASP A 271 19.12 -14.36 -10.05
C ASP A 271 18.15 -13.29 -9.55
N GLY A 272 17.35 -12.72 -10.43
CA GLY A 272 16.45 -11.65 -10.08
C GLY A 272 15.44 -11.34 -11.18
N PRO A 273 14.67 -10.26 -11.02
CA PRO A 273 13.57 -9.96 -11.92
C PRO A 273 14.07 -9.80 -13.37
N GLY A 274 13.32 -10.36 -14.30
CA GLY A 274 13.52 -10.16 -15.74
C GLY A 274 13.19 -8.73 -16.18
N ILE A 275 13.21 -8.49 -17.49
CA ILE A 275 13.04 -7.13 -18.05
C ILE A 275 11.63 -6.61 -17.77
N LEU A 276 10.61 -7.46 -17.90
CA LEU A 276 9.23 -7.07 -17.69
C LEU A 276 8.95 -6.87 -16.21
N THR A 277 9.43 -7.76 -15.34
CA THR A 277 9.26 -7.66 -13.89
C THR A 277 9.94 -6.39 -13.34
N ARG A 278 11.14 -6.04 -13.82
CA ARG A 278 11.81 -4.76 -13.47
C ARG A 278 10.98 -3.56 -13.87
N GLU A 279 10.39 -3.58 -15.06
CA GLU A 279 9.50 -2.50 -15.53
C GLU A 279 8.19 -2.46 -14.73
N ALA A 280 7.66 -3.61 -14.30
CA ALA A 280 6.47 -3.69 -13.44
C ALA A 280 6.75 -3.04 -12.08
N PHE A 281 7.87 -3.35 -11.43
CA PHE A 281 8.28 -2.66 -10.20
C PHE A 281 8.38 -1.15 -10.42
N ARG A 282 9.10 -0.72 -11.46
CA ARG A 282 9.28 0.70 -11.78
C ARG A 282 7.95 1.41 -12.01
N ARG A 283 7.02 0.79 -12.75
CA ARG A 283 5.67 1.33 -12.99
C ARG A 283 4.82 1.33 -11.73
N GLY A 284 4.91 0.30 -10.90
CA GLY A 284 4.23 0.22 -9.61
C GLY A 284 4.60 1.39 -8.71
N VAL A 285 5.90 1.62 -8.47
CA VAL A 285 6.34 2.71 -7.59
C VAL A 285 6.17 4.12 -8.17
N THR A 286 6.07 4.26 -9.50
CA THR A 286 5.91 5.58 -10.15
C THR A 286 4.48 5.95 -10.48
N LYS A 287 3.62 4.97 -10.80
CA LYS A 287 2.24 5.20 -11.27
C LYS A 287 1.19 4.62 -10.34
N GLY A 288 1.51 3.61 -9.54
CA GLY A 288 0.57 3.00 -8.60
C GLY A 288 0.05 4.00 -7.56
N ARG A 289 -1.14 3.74 -7.01
CA ARG A 289 -1.82 4.58 -6.01
C ARG A 289 -1.86 6.07 -6.41
N GLY A 290 -2.30 6.36 -7.63
CA GLY A 290 -2.35 7.74 -8.15
C GLY A 290 -0.98 8.43 -8.26
N GLY A 291 0.11 7.66 -8.35
CA GLY A 291 1.47 8.17 -8.40
C GLY A 291 2.16 8.33 -7.05
N LEU A 292 1.54 7.90 -5.94
CA LEU A 292 2.20 7.75 -4.64
C LEU A 292 3.15 6.54 -4.63
N GLY A 293 2.90 5.58 -5.51
CA GLY A 293 3.67 4.36 -5.65
C GLY A 293 3.08 3.21 -4.85
N THR A 294 2.99 2.07 -5.53
CA THR A 294 2.69 0.77 -4.93
C THR A 294 3.74 0.40 -3.88
N LEU A 295 3.28 -0.22 -2.79
CA LEU A 295 4.15 -0.79 -1.75
C LEU A 295 4.35 -2.28 -2.00
N PHE A 296 5.57 -2.71 -2.27
CA PHE A 296 5.93 -4.12 -2.45
C PHE A 296 6.66 -4.62 -1.20
N ILE A 297 6.05 -5.52 -0.43
CA ILE A 297 6.63 -6.09 0.79
C ILE A 297 7.14 -7.48 0.46
N TRP A 298 8.40 -7.75 0.81
CA TRP A 298 9.09 -8.96 0.37
C TRP A 298 9.73 -9.68 1.55
N ALA A 299 9.58 -11.01 1.61
CA ALA A 299 10.35 -11.83 2.53
C ALA A 299 11.83 -11.87 2.11
N SER A 300 12.74 -11.91 3.07
CA SER A 300 14.17 -11.87 2.78
C SER A 300 14.78 -13.22 2.35
N GLY A 301 14.02 -14.32 2.28
CA GLY A 301 14.53 -15.66 1.91
C GLY A 301 14.69 -16.63 3.09
N ASN A 302 14.80 -17.93 2.81
CA ASN A 302 14.86 -19.03 3.78
C ASN A 302 16.15 -19.89 3.68
N GLY A 303 17.18 -19.40 2.99
CA GLY A 303 18.44 -20.08 2.69
C GLY A 303 19.50 -20.07 3.81
N GLY A 304 19.14 -19.72 5.04
CA GLY A 304 20.09 -19.59 6.16
C GLY A 304 20.93 -20.85 6.43
N LEU A 305 20.34 -22.06 6.37
CA LEU A 305 21.08 -23.33 6.52
C LEU A 305 22.01 -23.63 5.33
N HIS A 306 21.75 -23.01 4.19
CA HIS A 306 22.57 -23.10 3.00
C HIS A 306 23.62 -21.99 2.92
N TYR A 307 23.73 -21.17 3.97
CA TYR A 307 24.61 -20.00 4.03
C TYR A 307 24.36 -19.04 2.87
N ASP A 308 23.09 -18.86 2.49
CA ASP A 308 22.72 -17.93 1.43
C ASP A 308 22.79 -16.48 1.89
N ASN A 309 22.76 -15.58 0.92
CA ASN A 309 22.78 -14.15 1.15
C ASN A 309 21.77 -13.48 0.22
N CYS A 310 20.77 -12.83 0.82
CA CYS A 310 19.66 -12.24 0.09
C CYS A 310 20.04 -11.09 -0.88
N ASN A 311 21.28 -10.56 -0.86
CA ASN A 311 21.73 -9.69 -1.96
C ASN A 311 22.03 -10.43 -3.29
N CYS A 312 21.97 -11.77 -3.29
CA CYS A 312 21.99 -12.63 -4.47
C CYS A 312 20.57 -12.88 -5.04
N ASP A 313 19.53 -12.50 -4.31
CA ASP A 313 18.15 -12.44 -4.78
C ASP A 313 17.83 -11.00 -5.25
N GLY A 314 17.62 -10.81 -6.56
CA GLY A 314 17.34 -9.51 -7.15
C GLY A 314 15.95 -8.93 -6.84
N TYR A 315 15.02 -9.70 -6.26
CA TYR A 315 13.70 -9.24 -5.83
C TYR A 315 13.79 -8.54 -4.47
N THR A 316 14.36 -9.20 -3.46
CA THR A 316 14.59 -8.62 -2.12
C THR A 316 15.64 -7.50 -2.13
N ASN A 317 16.64 -7.59 -3.02
CA ASN A 317 17.70 -6.58 -3.19
C ASN A 317 17.27 -5.35 -4.03
N SER A 318 16.04 -5.32 -4.53
CA SER A 318 15.49 -4.18 -5.26
C SER A 318 15.22 -3.00 -4.32
N ILE A 319 15.51 -1.77 -4.77
CA ILE A 319 15.13 -0.57 -3.98
C ILE A 319 13.60 -0.39 -3.89
N HIS A 320 12.85 -1.00 -4.81
CA HIS A 320 11.41 -0.87 -4.91
C HIS A 320 10.64 -1.81 -3.97
N THR A 321 11.33 -2.80 -3.39
CA THR A 321 10.76 -3.71 -2.40
C THR A 321 11.18 -3.29 -1.00
N LEU A 322 10.31 -3.55 -0.04
CA LEU A 322 10.60 -3.42 1.39
C LEU A 322 10.85 -4.82 1.92
N SER A 323 12.12 -5.18 2.03
CA SER A 323 12.57 -6.49 2.48
C SER A 323 12.45 -6.66 4.00
N VAL A 324 11.87 -7.78 4.42
CA VAL A 324 11.52 -8.13 5.80
C VAL A 324 12.19 -9.44 6.20
N GLY A 325 13.06 -9.37 7.21
CA GLY A 325 13.65 -10.54 7.87
C GLY A 325 12.79 -11.08 9.01
N SER A 326 13.26 -12.16 9.65
CA SER A 326 12.55 -12.84 10.73
C SER A 326 13.33 -12.87 12.05
N THR A 327 12.59 -12.89 13.15
CA THR A 327 13.13 -13.22 14.48
C THR A 327 12.25 -14.22 15.23
N THR A 328 12.85 -15.02 16.11
CA THR A 328 12.11 -15.93 16.99
C THR A 328 11.41 -15.15 18.11
N GLN A 329 10.56 -15.85 18.88
CA GLN A 329 9.91 -15.27 20.06
C GLN A 329 10.89 -14.66 21.06
N GLN A 330 12.09 -15.24 21.19
CA GLN A 330 13.12 -14.83 22.14
C GLN A 330 14.12 -13.83 21.54
N GLY A 331 13.87 -13.34 20.32
CA GLY A 331 14.73 -12.37 19.65
C GLY A 331 16.01 -12.97 19.07
N HIS A 332 16.04 -14.28 18.78
CA HIS A 332 17.17 -14.91 18.11
C HIS A 332 17.00 -14.92 16.58
N VAL A 333 18.12 -15.04 15.87
CA VAL A 333 18.13 -15.21 14.42
C VAL A 333 17.63 -16.63 14.13
N PRO A 334 16.53 -16.82 13.38
CA PRO A 334 16.04 -18.14 13.02
C PRO A 334 17.01 -18.84 12.06
N TRP A 335 17.06 -20.17 12.11
CA TRP A 335 17.98 -20.99 11.31
C TRP A 335 17.84 -20.83 9.80
N TYR A 336 16.67 -20.44 9.32
CA TYR A 336 16.38 -20.22 7.89
C TYR A 336 16.67 -18.78 7.44
N SER A 337 16.82 -17.82 8.36
CA SER A 337 16.91 -16.40 7.97
C SER A 337 18.20 -16.10 7.21
N GLU A 338 18.07 -15.43 6.07
CA GLU A 338 19.20 -14.91 5.32
C GLU A 338 19.61 -13.52 5.81
N ALA A 339 20.92 -13.28 5.86
CA ALA A 339 21.48 -11.97 6.17
C ALA A 339 21.91 -11.26 4.89
N CYS A 340 21.50 -10.01 4.73
CA CYS A 340 22.01 -9.14 3.68
C CYS A 340 21.79 -7.67 4.00
N ALA A 341 22.53 -6.82 3.28
CA ALA A 341 22.47 -5.38 3.48
C ALA A 341 21.19 -4.71 2.93
N SER A 342 20.39 -5.43 2.14
CA SER A 342 19.12 -4.92 1.59
C SER A 342 17.94 -5.04 2.55
N THR A 343 18.00 -5.92 3.55
CA THR A 343 16.95 -6.08 4.58
C THR A 343 16.73 -4.75 5.32
N LEU A 344 15.47 -4.32 5.40
CA LEU A 344 15.12 -3.01 5.96
C LEU A 344 14.61 -3.13 7.40
N THR A 345 13.84 -4.19 7.70
CA THR A 345 13.26 -4.42 9.02
C THR A 345 13.06 -5.91 9.30
N THR A 346 12.60 -6.23 10.51
CA THR A 346 12.22 -7.57 10.92
C THR A 346 10.85 -7.60 11.60
N THR A 347 10.16 -8.73 11.45
CA THR A 347 9.00 -9.10 12.27
C THR A 347 9.18 -10.50 12.85
N PHE A 348 8.24 -10.94 13.67
CA PHE A 348 8.28 -12.28 14.24
C PHE A 348 7.94 -13.37 13.22
N SER A 349 8.53 -14.54 13.42
CA SER A 349 8.12 -15.78 12.75
C SER A 349 8.45 -16.97 13.67
N SER A 350 8.64 -18.15 13.09
CA SER A 350 9.01 -19.38 13.78
C SER A 350 10.49 -19.44 14.16
N GLY A 351 10.84 -20.26 15.15
CA GLY A 351 12.21 -20.60 15.49
C GLY A 351 12.49 -22.10 15.34
N VAL A 352 13.06 -22.70 16.38
CA VAL A 352 13.21 -24.16 16.45
C VAL A 352 11.83 -24.82 16.66
N ALA A 353 11.74 -26.14 16.46
CA ALA A 353 10.45 -26.85 16.51
C ALA A 353 9.67 -26.71 17.84
N THR A 354 10.36 -26.38 18.93
CA THR A 354 9.76 -26.14 20.25
C THR A 354 9.24 -24.71 20.45
N ASP A 355 9.66 -23.77 19.61
CA ASP A 355 9.20 -22.38 19.70
C ASP A 355 7.78 -22.24 19.16
N PRO A 356 6.98 -21.31 19.72
CA PRO A 356 5.68 -21.02 19.14
C PRO A 356 5.85 -20.44 17.73
N GLN A 357 4.98 -20.86 16.83
CA GLN A 357 5.01 -20.46 15.43
C GLN A 357 3.87 -19.45 15.16
N ILE A 358 3.68 -19.10 13.88
CA ILE A 358 2.64 -18.16 13.49
C ILE A 358 1.28 -18.86 13.41
N VAL A 359 0.29 -18.17 13.96
CA VAL A 359 -1.10 -18.60 14.04
C VAL A 359 -1.93 -17.83 13.01
N THR A 360 -2.60 -18.53 12.11
CA THR A 360 -3.35 -17.92 10.99
C THR A 360 -4.40 -18.89 10.41
N THR A 361 -5.11 -18.47 9.36
CA THR A 361 -6.00 -19.30 8.54
C THR A 361 -5.22 -20.37 7.78
N ASP A 362 -5.87 -21.45 7.39
CA ASP A 362 -5.26 -22.55 6.64
C ASP A 362 -6.25 -23.13 5.64
N LEU A 363 -5.71 -23.83 4.64
CA LEU A 363 -6.50 -24.46 3.60
C LEU A 363 -7.55 -25.43 4.18
N HIS A 364 -8.65 -25.65 3.46
CA HIS A 364 -9.82 -26.44 3.86
C HIS A 364 -10.62 -25.82 5.01
N HIS A 365 -10.69 -24.49 5.06
CA HIS A 365 -11.43 -23.72 6.06
C HIS A 365 -10.93 -23.99 7.50
N ARG A 366 -9.62 -24.23 7.65
CA ARG A 366 -8.99 -24.58 8.92
C ARG A 366 -8.19 -23.43 9.50
N CYS A 367 -7.69 -23.65 10.72
CA CYS A 367 -6.74 -22.75 11.35
C CYS A 367 -5.43 -23.51 11.56
N THR A 368 -4.29 -22.82 11.48
CA THR A 368 -2.98 -23.39 11.79
C THR A 368 -2.26 -22.56 12.84
N ASP A 369 -1.53 -23.23 13.73
CA ASP A 369 -0.56 -22.62 14.64
C ASP A 369 0.88 -23.03 14.27
N LYS A 370 1.07 -23.41 12.99
CA LYS A 370 2.32 -23.96 12.45
C LYS A 370 2.78 -23.30 11.15
N HIS A 371 2.55 -22.00 10.98
CA HIS A 371 3.13 -21.27 9.86
C HIS A 371 4.53 -20.73 10.22
N THR A 372 5.46 -20.81 9.28
CA THR A 372 6.91 -20.70 9.52
C THR A 372 7.64 -20.00 8.37
N GLY A 373 8.88 -19.57 8.60
CA GLY A 373 9.75 -18.99 7.57
C GLY A 373 9.67 -17.47 7.48
N THR A 374 10.56 -16.84 6.71
CA THR A 374 10.47 -15.39 6.40
C THR A 374 9.18 -15.03 5.67
N SER A 375 8.56 -16.01 5.02
CA SER A 375 7.28 -15.89 4.36
C SER A 375 6.10 -15.54 5.29
N ALA A 376 6.20 -15.83 6.59
CA ALA A 376 5.24 -15.39 7.59
C ALA A 376 5.55 -13.99 8.17
N SER A 377 6.78 -13.50 7.97
CA SER A 377 7.16 -12.15 8.43
C SER A 377 6.68 -11.05 7.49
N ALA A 378 6.83 -11.23 6.17
CA ALA A 378 6.37 -10.24 5.19
C ALA A 378 4.87 -9.88 5.29
N PRO A 379 3.93 -10.84 5.48
CA PRO A 379 2.51 -10.54 5.68
C PRO A 379 2.22 -9.75 6.96
N LEU A 380 2.90 -10.04 8.07
CA LEU A 380 2.76 -9.25 9.29
C LEU A 380 3.18 -7.79 9.06
N ALA A 381 4.32 -7.57 8.41
CA ALA A 381 4.76 -6.24 8.04
C ALA A 381 3.78 -5.55 7.07
N ALA A 382 3.23 -6.27 6.09
CA ALA A 382 2.22 -5.75 5.17
C ALA A 382 0.95 -5.28 5.92
N GLY A 383 0.50 -6.05 6.91
CA GLY A 383 -0.61 -5.65 7.79
C GLY A 383 -0.30 -4.40 8.61
N MET A 384 0.91 -4.30 9.19
CA MET A 384 1.34 -3.11 9.95
C MET A 384 1.42 -1.86 9.07
N ILE A 385 1.90 -2.02 7.84
CA ILE A 385 1.96 -0.97 6.82
C ILE A 385 0.55 -0.55 6.38
N ALA A 386 -0.41 -1.48 6.32
CA ALA A 386 -1.81 -1.14 6.08
C ALA A 386 -2.40 -0.26 7.20
N LEU A 387 -2.08 -0.53 8.46
CA LEU A 387 -2.47 0.33 9.59
C LEU A 387 -1.86 1.75 9.47
N ALA A 388 -0.60 1.84 9.02
CA ALA A 388 0.06 3.12 8.80
C ALA A 388 -0.54 3.90 7.62
N LEU A 389 -0.92 3.22 6.53
CA LEU A 389 -1.62 3.83 5.40
C LEU A 389 -3.04 4.28 5.74
N GLU A 390 -3.76 3.57 6.59
CA GLU A 390 -5.05 4.04 7.10
C GLU A 390 -4.88 5.36 7.88
N ALA A 391 -3.80 5.47 8.66
CA ALA A 391 -3.49 6.69 9.40
C ALA A 391 -3.06 7.85 8.49
N ASN A 392 -2.37 7.57 7.39
CA ASN A 392 -1.97 8.55 6.39
C ASN A 392 -1.91 7.93 4.97
N PRO A 393 -2.96 8.08 4.15
CA PRO A 393 -3.03 7.46 2.83
C PRO A 393 -2.15 8.15 1.78
N PHE A 394 -1.55 9.30 2.11
CA PHE A 394 -0.68 10.08 1.21
C PHE A 394 0.79 9.70 1.30
N LEU A 395 1.14 8.73 2.14
CA LEU A 395 2.50 8.21 2.20
C LEU A 395 2.88 7.59 0.87
N THR A 396 3.97 8.08 0.29
CA THR A 396 4.58 7.47 -0.89
C THR A 396 5.29 6.17 -0.53
N TRP A 397 5.69 5.38 -1.53
CA TRP A 397 6.46 4.16 -1.32
C TRP A 397 7.78 4.41 -0.55
N ARG A 398 8.44 5.54 -0.83
CA ARG A 398 9.66 5.98 -0.11
C ARG A 398 9.36 6.45 1.30
N ASP A 399 8.30 7.23 1.49
CA ASP A 399 7.91 7.68 2.83
C ASP A 399 7.69 6.49 3.76
N MET A 400 7.06 5.42 3.27
CA MET A 400 6.88 4.19 4.05
C MET A 400 8.23 3.55 4.45
N GLN A 401 9.19 3.44 3.53
CA GLN A 401 10.53 2.94 3.87
C GLN A 401 11.24 3.82 4.91
N HIS A 402 11.18 5.16 4.76
CA HIS A 402 11.70 6.09 5.77
C HIS A 402 11.07 5.91 7.15
N LEU A 403 9.76 5.69 7.19
CA LEU A 403 9.01 5.45 8.42
C LEU A 403 9.42 4.12 9.05
N VAL A 404 9.57 3.05 8.27
CA VAL A 404 10.00 1.74 8.77
C VAL A 404 11.41 1.83 9.37
N VAL A 405 12.39 2.44 8.69
CA VAL A 405 13.74 2.69 9.25
C VAL A 405 13.70 3.36 10.63
N ARG A 406 12.73 4.24 10.87
CA ARG A 406 12.58 5.00 12.13
C ARG A 406 11.69 4.32 13.15
N ALA A 407 10.82 3.41 12.71
CA ALA A 407 9.88 2.68 13.54
C ALA A 407 10.42 1.33 14.03
N SER A 408 11.48 0.82 13.40
CA SER A 408 12.13 -0.43 13.79
C SER A 408 13.01 -0.24 15.04
N ARG A 409 12.98 -1.22 15.93
CA ARG A 409 13.70 -1.20 17.21
C ARG A 409 14.69 -2.37 17.31
N PRO A 410 15.98 -2.09 17.55
CA PRO A 410 16.98 -3.13 17.81
C PRO A 410 16.77 -3.86 19.15
N ALA A 411 16.08 -3.21 20.10
CA ALA A 411 15.95 -3.69 21.45
C ALA A 411 15.36 -5.11 21.47
N HIS A 412 16.01 -6.00 22.24
CA HIS A 412 15.67 -7.43 22.42
C HIS A 412 16.06 -8.38 21.28
N LEU A 413 16.60 -7.86 20.17
CA LEU A 413 17.11 -8.68 19.09
C LEU A 413 18.60 -8.98 19.27
N GLN A 414 18.95 -10.26 19.18
CA GLN A 414 20.30 -10.76 19.42
C GLN A 414 20.98 -11.08 18.09
N ALA A 415 22.01 -10.30 17.76
CA ALA A 415 22.91 -10.53 16.63
C ALA A 415 24.30 -9.96 16.95
N GLU A 416 25.37 -10.62 16.49
CA GLU A 416 26.75 -10.17 16.73
C GLU A 416 27.17 -9.02 15.80
N ASP A 417 26.42 -8.81 14.72
CA ASP A 417 26.74 -7.89 13.65
C ASP A 417 26.06 -6.51 13.78
N TRP A 418 25.37 -6.23 14.89
CA TRP A 418 24.84 -4.89 15.17
C TRP A 418 25.95 -3.84 15.08
N ARG A 419 25.78 -2.84 14.22
CA ARG A 419 26.69 -1.70 14.08
C ARG A 419 25.90 -0.40 14.08
N THR A 420 26.50 0.66 14.59
CA THR A 420 25.92 2.00 14.52
C THR A 420 26.39 2.67 13.23
N ASN A 421 25.45 3.15 12.42
CA ASN A 421 25.75 3.86 11.18
C ASN A 421 26.13 5.33 11.43
N GLY A 422 26.46 6.08 10.37
CA GLY A 422 26.99 7.44 10.46
C GLY A 422 26.04 8.46 11.10
N VAL A 423 24.73 8.16 11.14
CA VAL A 423 23.70 9.02 11.75
C VAL A 423 23.20 8.48 13.10
N GLY A 424 23.90 7.50 13.68
CA GLY A 424 23.64 7.02 15.04
C GLY A 424 22.56 5.94 15.16
N ARG A 425 22.14 5.29 14.07
CA ARG A 425 21.17 4.18 14.11
C ARG A 425 21.88 2.84 14.14
N GLN A 426 21.37 1.91 14.95
CA GLN A 426 21.84 0.53 14.92
C GLN A 426 21.23 -0.19 13.73
N VAL A 427 22.05 -0.96 13.01
CA VAL A 427 21.67 -1.77 11.85
C VAL A 427 22.39 -3.12 11.90
N SER A 428 21.72 -4.18 11.44
CA SER A 428 22.23 -5.55 11.33
C SER A 428 21.83 -6.11 9.96
N HIS A 429 22.66 -6.96 9.36
CA HIS A 429 22.33 -7.63 8.10
C HIS A 429 21.26 -8.71 8.31
N HIS A 430 21.08 -9.22 9.53
CA HIS A 430 19.98 -10.13 9.88
C HIS A 430 18.67 -9.39 10.10
N TYR A 431 18.73 -8.21 10.73
CA TYR A 431 17.54 -7.54 11.25
C TYR A 431 17.18 -6.20 10.58
N GLY A 432 17.98 -5.74 9.61
CA GLY A 432 17.91 -4.36 9.13
C GLY A 432 17.99 -3.39 10.31
N TYR A 433 17.01 -2.50 10.42
CA TYR A 433 16.90 -1.54 11.52
C TYR A 433 16.22 -2.10 12.80
N GLY A 434 15.81 -3.38 12.79
CA GLY A 434 15.28 -4.10 13.94
C GLY A 434 13.81 -4.48 13.83
N LEU A 435 13.19 -4.79 14.98
CA LEU A 435 11.81 -5.26 15.07
C LEU A 435 10.84 -4.10 14.78
N LEU A 436 9.95 -4.26 13.81
CA LEU A 436 8.97 -3.23 13.46
C LEU A 436 7.99 -3.01 14.63
N ASP A 437 7.73 -1.75 14.98
CA ASP A 437 6.76 -1.36 15.99
C ASP A 437 5.58 -0.64 15.33
N ALA A 438 4.39 -1.25 15.32
CA ALA A 438 3.22 -0.67 14.66
C ALA A 438 2.74 0.62 15.34
N GLY A 439 2.83 0.70 16.67
CA GLY A 439 2.46 1.88 17.43
C GLY A 439 3.32 3.08 17.06
N LEU A 440 4.64 2.88 16.96
CA LEU A 440 5.59 3.89 16.52
C LEU A 440 5.42 4.22 15.04
N LEU A 441 5.23 3.22 14.17
CA LEU A 441 5.02 3.41 12.74
C LEU A 441 3.81 4.30 12.46
N VAL A 442 2.65 3.99 13.07
CA VAL A 442 1.43 4.80 12.96
C VAL A 442 1.60 6.19 13.56
N GLY A 443 2.30 6.31 14.70
CA GLY A 443 2.58 7.60 15.33
C GLY A 443 3.41 8.53 14.43
N LEU A 444 4.45 7.99 13.80
CA LEU A 444 5.29 8.71 12.84
C LEU A 444 4.49 9.04 11.56
N ALA A 445 3.71 8.09 11.02
CA ALA A 445 2.89 8.29 9.82
C ALA A 445 1.97 9.51 9.90
N ARG A 446 1.34 9.74 11.08
CA ARG A 446 0.45 10.89 11.30
C ARG A 446 1.16 12.25 11.28
N THR A 447 2.46 12.27 11.55
CA THR A 447 3.25 13.52 11.61
C THR A 447 4.28 13.58 10.49
N TRP A 448 4.21 12.68 9.52
CA TRP A 448 5.19 12.59 8.45
C TRP A 448 4.96 13.68 7.41
N LEU A 449 6.00 14.45 7.13
CA LEU A 449 6.05 15.34 5.98
C LEU A 449 6.54 14.54 4.75
N PRO A 450 5.83 14.63 3.62
CA PRO A 450 6.24 13.97 2.38
C PRO A 450 7.68 14.32 2.00
N THR A 451 8.44 13.31 1.58
CA THR A 451 9.82 13.48 1.11
C THR A 451 9.90 14.24 -0.21
N GLN A 452 10.96 15.03 -0.38
CA GLN A 452 11.34 15.58 -1.70
C GLN A 452 11.43 14.45 -2.75
N PRO A 453 11.27 14.77 -4.05
CA PRO A 453 11.46 13.82 -5.14
C PRO A 453 12.82 13.12 -5.07
N GLN A 454 12.81 11.81 -5.32
CA GLN A 454 14.02 10.99 -5.31
C GLN A 454 15.04 11.50 -6.34
N LYS A 455 16.30 11.57 -5.93
CA LYS A 455 17.46 11.85 -6.78
C LYS A 455 18.28 10.59 -6.96
N LYS A 456 18.95 10.49 -8.10
CA LYS A 456 19.88 9.42 -8.43
C LYS A 456 21.20 10.03 -8.92
N CYS A 457 22.28 9.76 -8.21
CA CYS A 457 23.64 10.14 -8.59
C CYS A 457 24.41 8.87 -8.98
N THR A 458 24.97 8.86 -10.19
CA THR A 458 25.74 7.73 -10.73
C THR A 458 27.21 8.10 -10.75
N VAL A 459 28.06 7.28 -10.15
CA VAL A 459 29.50 7.49 -10.10
C VAL A 459 30.19 6.29 -10.75
N HIS A 460 30.79 6.52 -11.92
CA HIS A 460 31.60 5.51 -12.59
C HIS A 460 33.01 5.49 -11.99
N ILE A 461 33.46 4.31 -11.55
CA ILE A 461 34.75 4.15 -10.88
C ILE A 461 35.65 3.33 -11.80
N VAL A 462 36.54 4.04 -12.48
CA VAL A 462 37.65 3.48 -13.27
C VAL A 462 38.77 3.16 -12.28
N HIS A 463 39.07 1.88 -12.08
CA HIS A 463 40.24 1.48 -11.30
C HIS A 463 41.40 1.15 -12.26
N THR A 464 42.48 1.93 -12.19
CA THR A 464 43.75 1.60 -12.85
C THR A 464 44.66 0.93 -11.84
N PRO A 465 45.12 -0.31 -12.06
CA PRO A 465 46.00 -0.99 -11.11
C PRO A 465 47.34 -0.24 -11.01
N THR A 466 47.70 0.20 -9.81
CA THR A 466 49.06 0.69 -9.54
C THR A 466 50.02 -0.49 -9.63
N PRO A 467 51.13 -0.40 -10.39
CA PRO A 467 52.13 -1.46 -10.44
C PRO A 467 52.64 -1.80 -9.04
N ALA A 468 52.64 -3.10 -8.70
CA ALA A 468 53.11 -3.61 -7.42
C ALA A 468 54.59 -3.21 -7.22
N GLY A 469 54.86 -2.31 -6.27
CA GLY A 469 56.24 -1.95 -5.92
C GLY A 469 56.46 -0.59 -5.25
N VAL A 470 55.47 0.30 -5.17
CA VAL A 470 55.66 1.58 -4.47
C VAL A 470 54.44 1.97 -3.64
N ALA A 471 54.62 2.02 -2.32
CA ALA A 471 53.68 2.65 -1.41
C ALA A 471 53.69 4.17 -1.65
N PHE A 472 52.81 4.65 -2.52
CA PHE A 472 52.40 6.05 -2.56
C PHE A 472 50.88 6.12 -2.64
N SER A 473 50.28 6.78 -1.64
CA SER A 473 48.91 7.27 -1.67
C SER A 473 48.79 8.28 -2.81
N ILE A 474 48.16 7.88 -3.91
CA ILE A 474 47.79 8.81 -4.98
C ILE A 474 46.37 9.30 -4.68
N ASP A 475 46.28 10.48 -4.08
CA ASP A 475 45.10 11.34 -4.15
C ASP A 475 44.90 11.72 -5.63
N THR A 476 43.94 11.08 -6.30
CA THR A 476 43.49 11.53 -7.63
C THR A 476 42.45 12.62 -7.43
N ASP A 477 42.95 13.81 -7.13
CA ASP A 477 42.18 15.06 -7.08
C ASP A 477 42.11 15.61 -8.51
N THR A 478 41.22 15.06 -9.33
CA THR A 478 40.81 15.67 -10.60
C THR A 478 39.41 15.18 -10.99
N ASP A 479 38.46 16.11 -10.94
CA ASP A 479 37.17 16.03 -11.63
C ASP A 479 37.42 16.08 -13.15
N PRO A 480 36.86 15.15 -13.94
CA PRO A 480 35.65 15.53 -14.67
C PRO A 480 34.62 14.39 -14.79
N ASP A 481 33.37 14.73 -14.53
CA ASP A 481 32.15 13.95 -14.79
C ASP A 481 31.85 13.79 -16.31
N THR A 482 32.87 13.48 -17.13
CA THR A 482 32.74 13.17 -18.57
C THR A 482 33.33 11.81 -18.91
N ASP A 483 32.44 10.91 -19.35
CA ASP A 483 32.68 9.52 -19.76
C ASP A 483 33.78 9.31 -20.82
N THR A 484 34.30 8.06 -20.83
CA THR A 484 35.02 7.34 -21.90
C THR A 484 36.54 7.16 -21.83
N GLU A 485 37.09 6.76 -20.68
CA GLU A 485 38.23 5.84 -20.69
C GLU A 485 37.80 4.46 -20.15
N VAL A 486 37.91 3.44 -20.99
CA VAL A 486 37.68 2.04 -20.59
C VAL A 486 38.83 1.64 -19.67
N ALA A 487 38.57 1.59 -18.36
CA ALA A 487 39.53 1.11 -17.37
C ALA A 487 40.09 -0.25 -17.76
N ALA A 488 41.41 -0.44 -17.66
CA ALA A 488 42.00 -1.76 -17.80
C ALA A 488 41.46 -2.71 -16.70
N PRO A 489 41.09 -3.97 -17.03
CA PRO A 489 40.65 -4.94 -16.04
C PRO A 489 41.69 -5.12 -14.92
N SER A 490 41.24 -5.16 -13.67
CA SER A 490 42.14 -5.21 -12.51
C SER A 490 42.11 -6.58 -11.84
N PRO A 491 43.26 -7.25 -11.62
CA PRO A 491 43.28 -8.53 -10.94
C PRO A 491 42.84 -8.38 -9.48
N ILE A 492 41.95 -9.27 -9.04
CA ILE A 492 41.49 -9.30 -7.65
C ILE A 492 42.57 -9.99 -6.81
N LEU A 493 43.20 -9.22 -5.92
CA LEU A 493 44.18 -9.70 -4.95
C LEU A 493 43.49 -10.44 -3.78
N GLN A 494 44.29 -11.06 -2.90
CA GLN A 494 43.77 -11.70 -1.67
C GLN A 494 42.91 -10.73 -0.84
N GLN A 495 43.34 -9.46 -0.77
CA GLN A 495 42.58 -8.37 -0.21
C GLN A 495 42.81 -7.13 -1.08
N MET A 496 41.72 -6.55 -1.58
CA MET A 496 41.76 -5.40 -2.49
C MET A 496 40.77 -4.34 -2.00
N HIS A 497 41.25 -3.09 -1.93
CA HIS A 497 40.43 -1.94 -1.56
C HIS A 497 40.44 -0.91 -2.69
N VAL A 498 39.27 -0.58 -3.24
CA VAL A 498 39.11 0.47 -4.24
C VAL A 498 38.49 1.69 -3.58
N ARG A 499 39.26 2.77 -3.48
CA ARG A 499 38.81 4.03 -2.87
C ARG A 499 38.46 5.05 -3.94
N LYS A 500 37.36 5.79 -3.75
CA LYS A 500 36.98 6.93 -4.58
C LYS A 500 36.41 8.04 -3.71
N ASN A 501 36.94 9.25 -3.88
CA ASN A 501 36.32 10.45 -3.32
C ASN A 501 35.13 10.87 -4.20
N VAL A 502 33.97 11.08 -3.58
CA VAL A 502 32.68 11.30 -4.26
C VAL A 502 32.08 12.62 -3.79
N SER A 503 31.71 13.48 -4.74
CA SER A 503 31.04 14.77 -4.49
C SER A 503 29.52 14.63 -4.31
N ALA A 504 28.97 13.45 -4.58
CA ALA A 504 27.54 13.14 -4.58
C ALA A 504 26.72 14.06 -5.50
N CYS A 505 27.26 14.34 -6.69
CA CYS A 505 26.67 15.22 -7.70
C CYS A 505 26.45 16.66 -7.18
N ALA A 506 27.34 17.15 -6.31
CA ALA A 506 27.31 18.53 -5.84
C ALA A 506 27.34 19.52 -7.01
N GLY A 507 26.48 20.54 -6.95
CA GLY A 507 26.32 21.53 -8.02
C GLY A 507 25.43 21.08 -9.18
N GLN A 508 24.94 19.84 -9.19
CA GLN A 508 24.03 19.31 -10.22
C GLN A 508 22.60 19.13 -9.68
N ALA A 509 21.62 18.98 -10.58
CA ALA A 509 20.20 18.81 -10.22
C ALA A 509 19.88 17.50 -9.48
N ASN A 510 20.78 16.53 -9.53
CA ASN A 510 20.74 15.23 -8.87
C ASN A 510 21.64 15.15 -7.62
N TYR A 511 22.02 16.30 -7.05
CA TYR A 511 22.70 16.37 -5.76
C TYR A 511 21.95 15.62 -4.65
N ILE A 512 22.69 14.87 -3.85
CA ILE A 512 22.17 14.13 -2.70
C ILE A 512 22.88 14.59 -1.43
N ARG A 513 22.09 14.95 -0.41
CA ARG A 513 22.54 15.31 0.93
C ARG A 513 22.24 14.22 1.95
N SER A 514 21.10 13.55 1.84
CA SER A 514 20.73 12.42 2.71
C SER A 514 20.42 11.21 1.86
N LEU A 515 21.15 10.12 2.12
CA LEU A 515 21.00 8.85 1.43
C LEU A 515 19.70 8.12 1.78
N GLU A 516 19.20 7.37 0.81
CA GLU A 516 18.19 6.31 0.98
C GLU A 516 18.88 4.97 0.70
N HIS A 517 18.87 4.54 -0.57
CA HIS A 517 19.52 3.31 -1.01
C HIS A 517 20.90 3.60 -1.61
N VAL A 518 21.85 2.68 -1.37
CA VAL A 518 23.15 2.67 -2.05
C VAL A 518 23.27 1.36 -2.83
N GLN A 519 23.58 1.45 -4.11
CA GLN A 519 23.75 0.32 -5.00
C GLN A 519 25.18 0.28 -5.56
N VAL A 520 25.75 -0.92 -5.63
CA VAL A 520 27.07 -1.19 -6.19
C VAL A 520 26.91 -2.15 -7.34
N GLN A 521 27.06 -1.63 -8.57
CA GLN A 521 27.03 -2.43 -9.77
C GLN A 521 28.43 -2.93 -10.11
N LEU A 522 28.61 -4.24 -10.10
CA LEU A 522 29.88 -4.91 -10.34
C LEU A 522 29.82 -5.81 -11.58
N SER A 523 30.88 -5.75 -12.37
CA SER A 523 31.21 -6.78 -13.35
C SER A 523 32.58 -7.35 -13.01
N LEU A 524 32.64 -8.62 -12.60
CA LEU A 524 33.86 -9.29 -12.22
C LEU A 524 33.80 -10.78 -12.55
N SER A 525 34.95 -11.38 -12.86
CA SER A 525 35.13 -12.83 -12.92
C SER A 525 35.87 -13.31 -11.68
N TYR A 526 35.54 -14.51 -11.20
CA TYR A 526 36.19 -15.12 -10.05
C TYR A 526 36.13 -16.64 -10.17
N SER A 527 37.21 -17.34 -9.82
CA SER A 527 37.32 -18.80 -9.98
C SER A 527 36.31 -19.58 -9.14
N ARG A 528 35.96 -19.04 -7.96
CA ARG A 528 34.96 -19.60 -7.06
C ARG A 528 34.19 -18.49 -6.34
N ARG A 529 33.05 -18.10 -6.90
CA ARG A 529 32.29 -16.91 -6.50
C ARG A 529 31.95 -16.87 -5.00
N GLY A 530 31.59 -18.01 -4.40
CA GLY A 530 31.23 -18.10 -2.98
C GLY A 530 32.35 -17.80 -1.98
N ASP A 531 33.60 -17.73 -2.43
CA ASP A 531 34.75 -17.42 -1.57
C ASP A 531 35.06 -15.92 -1.48
N LEU A 532 34.37 -15.09 -2.26
CA LEU A 532 34.59 -13.65 -2.34
C LEU A 532 33.63 -12.92 -1.40
N GLU A 533 34.15 -12.30 -0.34
CA GLU A 533 33.40 -11.33 0.46
C GLU A 533 33.52 -9.95 -0.21
N ILE A 534 32.37 -9.28 -0.38
CA ILE A 534 32.31 -7.91 -0.90
C ILE A 534 31.72 -7.00 0.17
N SER A 535 32.38 -5.88 0.44
CA SER A 535 31.94 -4.89 1.42
C SER A 535 32.08 -3.48 0.89
N LEU A 536 31.25 -2.56 1.41
CA LEU A 536 31.30 -1.13 1.09
C LEU A 536 31.39 -0.33 2.39
N THR A 537 32.30 0.63 2.43
CA THR A 537 32.42 1.58 3.54
C THR A 537 32.08 2.99 3.06
N SER A 538 31.18 3.67 3.78
CA SER A 538 30.76 5.05 3.50
C SER A 538 31.75 6.08 4.06
N PRO A 539 31.68 7.35 3.61
CA PRO A 539 32.52 8.42 4.14
C PRO A 539 32.34 8.67 5.64
N MET A 540 31.16 8.34 6.20
CA MET A 540 30.87 8.47 7.62
C MET A 540 31.35 7.26 8.45
N GLY A 541 32.00 6.28 7.81
CA GLY A 541 32.65 5.14 8.49
C GLY A 541 31.78 3.90 8.65
N THR A 542 30.53 3.91 8.17
CA THR A 542 29.67 2.73 8.16
C THR A 542 30.23 1.70 7.19
N ARG A 543 30.40 0.45 7.63
CA ARG A 543 30.77 -0.68 6.77
C ARG A 543 29.58 -1.63 6.61
N SER A 544 29.22 -1.93 5.37
CA SER A 544 28.15 -2.87 5.02
C SER A 544 28.71 -4.01 4.17
N THR A 545 28.44 -5.25 4.57
CA THR A 545 28.80 -6.45 3.80
C THR A 545 27.74 -6.65 2.73
N LEU A 546 28.13 -6.47 1.47
CA LEU A 546 27.25 -6.58 0.31
C LEU A 546 26.99 -8.03 -0.07
N VAL A 547 27.97 -8.91 0.08
CA VAL A 547 27.78 -10.36 0.01
C VAL A 547 28.80 -11.01 0.94
N ALA A 548 28.31 -11.90 1.80
CA ALA A 548 29.15 -12.73 2.66
C ALA A 548 29.66 -13.96 1.89
N ILE A 549 30.50 -14.76 2.54
CA ILE A 549 30.89 -16.06 1.99
C ILE A 549 29.66 -16.95 1.80
N ARG A 550 29.62 -17.68 0.68
CA ARG A 550 28.58 -18.67 0.37
C ARG A 550 29.26 -19.99 0.03
N PRO A 551 29.56 -20.86 1.02
CA PRO A 551 30.34 -22.07 0.84
C PRO A 551 29.80 -23.06 -0.21
N LEU A 552 28.52 -22.99 -0.55
CA LEU A 552 27.92 -23.87 -1.56
C LEU A 552 28.06 -23.31 -2.99
N ASP A 553 28.36 -22.02 -3.15
CA ASP A 553 28.53 -21.36 -4.44
C ASP A 553 29.92 -21.60 -5.03
N ALA A 554 30.05 -22.71 -5.76
CA ALA A 554 31.26 -23.07 -6.49
C ALA A 554 31.36 -22.44 -7.90
N SER A 555 30.48 -21.48 -8.25
CA SER A 555 30.39 -20.94 -9.61
C SER A 555 31.66 -20.16 -10.02
N GLY A 556 32.14 -20.42 -11.24
CA GLY A 556 33.21 -19.65 -11.88
C GLY A 556 32.71 -18.46 -12.71
N GLN A 557 31.40 -18.19 -12.73
CA GLN A 557 30.80 -17.16 -13.58
C GLN A 557 31.03 -15.72 -13.06
N GLY A 558 31.42 -15.57 -11.78
CA GLY A 558 31.52 -14.27 -11.13
C GLY A 558 30.19 -13.52 -11.11
N TYR A 559 30.26 -12.20 -11.23
CA TYR A 559 29.09 -11.32 -11.27
C TYR A 559 29.11 -10.51 -12.57
N ASN A 560 28.04 -10.55 -13.35
CA ASN A 560 27.93 -9.81 -14.61
C ASN A 560 26.93 -8.65 -14.47
N SER A 561 27.44 -7.41 -14.35
CA SER A 561 26.63 -6.22 -14.11
C SER A 561 25.62 -6.38 -12.97
N TRP A 562 25.95 -7.23 -11.99
CA TRP A 562 25.11 -7.48 -10.82
C TRP A 562 25.10 -6.27 -9.92
N ILE A 563 23.94 -5.95 -9.35
CA ILE A 563 23.76 -4.79 -8.50
C ILE A 563 23.58 -5.31 -7.08
N PHE A 564 24.51 -5.02 -6.18
CA PHE A 564 24.30 -5.20 -4.75
C PHE A 564 23.68 -3.94 -4.16
N MET A 565 22.79 -4.06 -3.18
CA MET A 565 22.15 -2.93 -2.51
C MET A 565 22.42 -2.96 -1.00
N SER A 566 22.48 -1.78 -0.40
CA SER A 566 22.55 -1.60 1.03
C SER A 566 21.65 -0.46 1.49
N THR A 567 20.89 -0.72 2.55
CA THR A 567 20.09 0.27 3.29
C THR A 567 20.85 0.85 4.47
N HIS A 568 22.01 0.30 4.86
CA HIS A 568 22.68 0.60 6.13
C HIS A 568 23.14 2.07 6.25
N PHE A 569 23.29 2.75 5.11
CA PHE A 569 23.74 4.14 4.99
C PHE A 569 22.60 5.16 5.05
N TRP A 570 21.37 4.74 5.39
CA TRP A 570 20.18 5.61 5.34
C TRP A 570 20.36 6.89 6.17
N ASP A 571 20.02 8.02 5.54
CA ASP A 571 20.20 9.42 5.95
C ASP A 571 21.65 9.93 6.08
N GLU A 572 22.68 9.12 5.79
CA GLU A 572 24.07 9.60 5.80
C GLU A 572 24.34 10.63 4.69
N ASP A 573 25.31 11.52 4.93
CA ASP A 573 25.87 12.40 3.91
C ASP A 573 26.86 11.60 3.04
N PRO A 574 26.57 11.41 1.74
CA PRO A 574 27.39 10.58 0.87
C PRO A 574 28.71 11.24 0.40
N ARG A 575 28.97 12.49 0.76
CA ARG A 575 30.18 13.21 0.30
C ARG A 575 31.43 12.71 1.02
N GLY A 576 32.47 12.44 0.25
CA GLY A 576 33.76 12.01 0.76
C GLY A 576 34.20 10.66 0.20
N SER A 577 35.09 9.97 0.92
CA SER A 577 35.75 8.76 0.44
C SER A 577 34.91 7.51 0.65
N TRP A 578 34.52 6.85 -0.43
CA TRP A 578 33.91 5.51 -0.43
C TRP A 578 34.98 4.44 -0.67
N THR A 579 34.90 3.33 0.06
CA THR A 579 35.82 2.20 -0.09
C THR A 579 35.07 0.91 -0.41
N LEU A 580 35.30 0.34 -1.60
CA LEU A 580 34.88 -1.02 -1.94
C LEU A 580 35.97 -2.00 -1.50
N GLY A 581 35.63 -2.95 -0.64
CA GLY A 581 36.50 -4.05 -0.23
C GLY A 581 36.13 -5.35 -0.94
N LEU A 582 37.10 -5.98 -1.59
CA LEU A 582 37.02 -7.33 -2.16
C LEU A 582 38.03 -8.21 -1.40
N GLU A 583 37.57 -9.24 -0.72
CA GLU A 583 38.42 -10.12 0.08
C GLU A 583 38.16 -11.59 -0.25
N ASN A 584 39.24 -12.32 -0.54
CA ASN A 584 39.20 -13.77 -0.68
C ASN A 584 39.21 -14.42 0.70
N LYS A 585 38.11 -15.05 1.08
CA LYS A 585 37.95 -15.78 2.34
C LYS A 585 38.07 -17.31 2.16
N GLY A 586 38.22 -17.77 0.91
CA GLY A 586 38.39 -19.18 0.59
C GLY A 586 39.84 -19.56 0.32
N TYR A 587 40.03 -20.37 -0.72
CA TYR A 587 41.36 -20.87 -1.07
C TYR A 587 42.27 -19.78 -1.62
N TYR A 588 43.53 -19.76 -1.17
CA TYR A 588 44.55 -18.76 -1.56
C TYR A 588 44.86 -18.72 -3.07
N PHE A 589 44.53 -19.79 -3.82
CA PHE A 589 44.73 -19.89 -5.26
C PHE A 589 43.55 -19.36 -6.08
N ASN A 590 42.48 -18.87 -5.43
CA ASN A 590 41.38 -18.25 -6.16
C ASN A 590 41.90 -17.04 -6.94
N THR A 591 41.43 -16.90 -8.18
CA THR A 591 41.83 -15.84 -9.10
C THR A 591 40.60 -15.14 -9.65
N GLY A 592 40.74 -13.87 -9.98
CA GLY A 592 39.64 -13.11 -10.55
C GLY A 592 40.05 -11.76 -11.07
N THR A 593 39.12 -11.08 -11.70
CA THR A 593 39.35 -9.79 -12.34
C THR A 593 38.11 -8.93 -12.19
N LEU A 594 38.30 -7.71 -11.69
CA LEU A 594 37.27 -6.67 -11.66
C LEU A 594 37.31 -5.90 -12.99
N TYR A 595 36.20 -5.95 -13.73
CA TYR A 595 36.05 -5.25 -15.01
C TYR A 595 35.37 -3.89 -14.85
N ARG A 596 34.33 -3.81 -13.99
CA ARG A 596 33.54 -2.60 -13.83
C ARG A 596 33.04 -2.42 -12.40
N TYR A 597 33.13 -1.19 -11.92
CA TYR A 597 32.52 -0.75 -10.67
C TYR A 597 31.77 0.56 -10.91
N THR A 598 30.47 0.57 -10.62
CA THR A 598 29.65 1.79 -10.61
C THR A 598 28.92 1.89 -9.27
N LEU A 599 29.06 3.03 -8.61
CA LEU A 599 28.37 3.37 -7.39
C LEU A 599 27.12 4.19 -7.75
N LEU A 600 25.96 3.74 -7.29
CA LEU A 600 24.67 4.35 -7.55
C LEU A 600 24.09 4.81 -6.21
N LEU A 601 23.94 6.12 -6.04
CA LEU A 601 23.42 6.74 -4.83
C LEU A 601 21.98 7.20 -5.08
N TYR A 602 21.07 6.85 -4.18
CA TYR A 602 19.69 7.33 -4.17
C TYR A 602 19.44 8.12 -2.88
N GLY A 603 18.62 9.16 -2.96
CA GLY A 603 18.30 9.97 -1.79
C GLY A 603 17.65 11.29 -2.14
N THR A 604 17.80 12.26 -1.24
CA THR A 604 17.25 13.62 -1.41
C THR A 604 18.31 14.67 -1.14
N ALA A 605 18.07 15.89 -1.63
CA ALA A 605 18.86 17.07 -1.28
C ALA A 605 18.47 17.66 0.10
N GLU A 606 17.45 17.10 0.76
CA GLU A 606 17.01 17.55 2.08
C GLU A 606 17.94 17.03 3.16
N ASP A 607 17.95 17.73 4.30
CA ASP A 607 18.55 17.22 5.52
C ASP A 607 17.52 16.39 6.29
N MET A 608 17.58 15.08 6.12
CA MET A 608 16.62 14.16 6.75
C MET A 608 16.83 14.00 8.27
N THR A 609 17.99 14.41 8.79
CA THR A 609 18.33 14.34 10.22
C THR A 609 17.86 15.57 10.99
N ALA A 610 17.81 16.73 10.33
CA ALA A 610 17.36 18.00 10.90
C ALA A 610 15.87 18.29 10.68
N ARG A 611 15.11 17.35 10.10
CA ARG A 611 13.71 17.56 9.73
C ARG A 611 12.83 17.70 10.99
N PRO A 612 12.05 18.78 11.14
CA PRO A 612 11.09 18.90 12.25
C PRO A 612 9.92 17.92 12.06
N PRO A 613 9.24 17.51 13.15
CA PRO A 613 7.99 16.79 13.05
C PRO A 613 6.95 17.60 12.27
N GLY A 614 6.23 16.95 11.36
CA GLY A 614 5.13 17.57 10.63
C GLY A 614 3.91 17.82 11.50
N PRO A 615 3.03 18.73 11.08
CA PRO A 615 1.74 18.92 11.73
C PRO A 615 0.88 17.64 11.61
N GLN A 616 0.12 17.32 12.66
CA GLN A 616 -0.63 16.06 12.74
C GLN A 616 -1.72 15.95 11.66
N VAL A 617 -1.75 14.81 10.97
CA VAL A 617 -2.87 14.30 10.17
C VAL A 617 -3.81 13.59 11.13
N THR A 618 -5.03 14.11 11.32
CA THR A 618 -6.00 13.49 12.22
C THR A 618 -7.34 13.30 11.54
N SER A 619 -7.75 12.03 11.40
CA SER A 619 -9.11 11.65 10.99
C SER A 619 -10.19 12.05 12.02
N SER A 620 -9.77 12.39 13.25
CA SER A 620 -10.60 12.90 14.35
C SER A 620 -10.84 14.41 14.31
N ALA A 621 -10.12 15.18 13.48
CA ALA A 621 -10.42 16.59 13.26
C ALA A 621 -11.65 16.83 12.36
N CYS A 622 -12.22 15.76 11.82
CA CYS A 622 -13.47 15.80 11.09
C CYS A 622 -14.66 15.98 12.03
N VAL A 623 -15.30 17.14 11.95
CA VAL A 623 -16.44 17.55 12.79
C VAL A 623 -17.72 16.85 12.35
N GLN A 624 -17.91 16.72 11.03
CA GLN A 624 -19.11 16.16 10.43
C GLN A 624 -18.77 15.26 9.25
N ARG A 625 -19.36 14.06 9.22
CA ARG A 625 -19.24 13.10 8.12
C ARG A 625 -20.57 12.92 7.42
N ASP A 626 -20.53 12.68 6.12
CA ASP A 626 -21.72 12.31 5.35
C ASP A 626 -22.06 10.82 5.47
N THR A 627 -23.10 10.38 4.76
CA THR A 627 -23.56 8.99 4.74
C THR A 627 -22.58 8.02 4.08
N GLU A 628 -21.60 8.52 3.33
CA GLU A 628 -20.55 7.76 2.64
C GLU A 628 -19.23 7.76 3.44
N GLY A 629 -19.18 8.50 4.57
CA GLY A 629 -18.04 8.59 5.47
C GLY A 629 -17.01 9.67 5.10
N LEU A 630 -17.29 10.50 4.09
CA LEU A 630 -16.46 11.64 3.70
C LEU A 630 -16.57 12.76 4.72
N CYS A 631 -15.50 13.53 4.88
CA CYS A 631 -15.48 14.63 5.81
C CYS A 631 -16.09 15.88 5.17
N GLN A 632 -17.17 16.40 5.77
CA GLN A 632 -17.84 17.61 5.30
C GLN A 632 -17.26 18.88 5.94
N GLU A 633 -16.70 18.78 7.14
CA GLU A 633 -16.16 19.92 7.88
C GLU A 633 -14.98 19.51 8.78
N CYS A 634 -13.90 20.28 8.70
CA CYS A 634 -12.71 20.12 9.53
C CYS A 634 -12.57 21.26 10.53
N HIS A 635 -12.01 20.98 11.70
CA HIS A 635 -11.57 22.05 12.60
C HIS A 635 -10.49 22.91 11.93
N SER A 636 -10.75 24.22 11.75
CA SER A 636 -9.78 25.20 11.25
C SER A 636 -8.52 25.22 12.14
N PRO A 637 -7.29 25.25 11.57
CA PRO A 637 -6.92 25.57 10.19
C PRO A 637 -6.63 24.35 9.28
N ALA A 638 -7.52 23.35 9.23
CA ALA A 638 -7.34 22.16 8.38
C ALA A 638 -8.15 22.21 7.06
N TYR A 639 -7.60 21.58 6.02
CA TYR A 639 -8.15 21.39 4.69
C TYR A 639 -8.81 20.02 4.55
N ILE A 640 -9.95 19.97 3.88
CA ILE A 640 -10.66 18.73 3.53
C ILE A 640 -9.99 18.08 2.32
N LEU A 641 -9.65 16.79 2.44
CA LEU A 641 -9.30 15.94 1.31
C LEU A 641 -9.93 14.55 1.48
N GLY A 642 -11.06 14.33 0.82
CA GLY A 642 -11.84 13.09 0.95
C GLY A 642 -12.42 12.90 2.36
N HIS A 643 -11.99 11.87 3.07
CA HIS A 643 -12.43 11.56 4.44
C HIS A 643 -11.51 12.14 5.54
N LEU A 644 -10.48 12.91 5.15
CA LEU A 644 -9.43 13.40 6.04
C LEU A 644 -9.42 14.92 6.17
N CYS A 645 -8.99 15.36 7.35
CA CYS A 645 -8.68 16.74 7.67
C CYS A 645 -7.16 16.90 7.79
N LEU A 646 -6.58 17.67 6.88
CA LEU A 646 -5.14 17.83 6.74
C LEU A 646 -4.74 19.25 7.10
N SER A 647 -3.69 19.42 7.89
CA SER A 647 -3.11 20.73 8.19
C SER A 647 -2.49 21.42 6.96
N HIS A 648 -2.15 20.64 5.93
CA HIS A 648 -1.59 21.08 4.66
C HIS A 648 -2.01 20.12 3.54
N CYS A 649 -2.06 20.60 2.30
CA CYS A 649 -2.36 19.73 1.18
C CYS A 649 -1.14 18.89 0.77
N PRO A 650 -1.30 17.58 0.58
CA PRO A 650 -0.20 16.68 0.24
C PRO A 650 0.24 16.90 -1.22
N PRO A 651 1.40 16.35 -1.64
CA PRO A 651 1.81 16.32 -3.04
C PRO A 651 0.67 15.84 -3.95
N ARG A 652 0.63 16.39 -5.16
CA ARG A 652 -0.48 16.30 -6.14
C ARG A 652 -1.73 17.10 -5.76
N TYR A 653 -1.74 17.82 -4.64
CA TYR A 653 -2.81 18.72 -4.28
C TYR A 653 -2.28 20.11 -3.88
N PHE A 654 -3.11 21.13 -4.08
CA PHE A 654 -2.87 22.49 -3.60
C PHE A 654 -4.05 22.98 -2.76
N ASN A 655 -3.79 23.98 -1.93
CA ASN A 655 -4.80 24.59 -1.09
C ASN A 655 -5.80 25.40 -1.93
N HIS A 656 -7.08 25.10 -1.78
CA HIS A 656 -8.16 25.80 -2.46
C HIS A 656 -9.25 26.18 -1.44
N THR A 657 -9.76 27.40 -1.55
CA THR A 657 -10.89 27.86 -0.73
C THR A 657 -12.11 27.94 -1.62
N GLN A 658 -13.08 27.07 -1.38
CA GLN A 658 -14.35 27.07 -2.12
C GLN A 658 -15.38 27.87 -1.35
N GLN A 659 -15.95 28.91 -1.96
CA GLN A 659 -17.14 29.58 -1.45
C GLN A 659 -18.37 28.71 -1.77
N ALA A 660 -19.17 28.38 -0.76
CA ALA A 660 -20.42 27.67 -0.98
C ALA A 660 -21.39 28.58 -1.77
N VAL A 661 -21.81 28.12 -2.95
CA VAL A 661 -22.75 28.85 -3.81
C VAL A 661 -24.13 28.83 -3.14
N THR A 662 -24.61 30.00 -2.69
CA THR A 662 -25.96 30.20 -2.20
C THR A 662 -26.96 30.17 -3.36
N ALA A 663 -27.87 29.20 -3.36
CA ALA A 663 -29.12 29.29 -4.12
C ALA A 663 -30.23 29.77 -3.17
N GLY A 664 -30.53 31.08 -3.21
CA GLY A 664 -31.70 31.67 -2.57
C GLY A 664 -31.44 33.03 -1.90
N PRO A 665 -32.21 34.09 -2.22
CA PRO A 665 -32.05 35.38 -1.56
C PRO A 665 -32.61 35.32 -0.13
N GLY A 666 -31.73 35.41 0.87
CA GLY A 666 -32.10 35.55 2.29
C GLY A 666 -31.33 34.70 3.31
N GLY A 667 -30.29 33.94 2.93
CA GLY A 667 -29.49 33.13 3.85
C GLY A 667 -28.18 33.79 4.26
N LEU A 668 -27.80 33.67 5.54
CA LEU A 668 -26.51 34.07 6.09
C LEU A 668 -25.33 33.48 5.30
N ASP A 669 -24.25 34.26 5.15
CA ASP A 669 -23.00 33.88 4.49
C ASP A 669 -22.56 32.47 4.91
N ALA A 670 -22.55 31.54 3.94
CA ALA A 670 -22.06 30.19 4.18
C ALA A 670 -20.52 30.24 4.37
N PRO A 671 -19.97 29.53 5.37
CA PRO A 671 -18.54 29.57 5.65
C PRO A 671 -17.73 29.05 4.46
N ALA A 672 -16.62 29.74 4.15
CA ALA A 672 -15.69 29.32 3.11
C ALA A 672 -15.02 28.00 3.50
N LEU A 673 -15.13 26.99 2.64
CA LEU A 673 -14.57 25.66 2.89
C LEU A 673 -13.13 25.59 2.37
N GLN A 674 -12.20 25.24 3.27
CA GLN A 674 -10.82 24.95 2.91
C GLN A 674 -10.71 23.49 2.47
N MET A 675 -10.25 23.26 1.24
CA MET A 675 -10.08 21.93 0.68
C MET A 675 -8.79 21.81 -0.12
N CYS A 676 -8.38 20.58 -0.39
CA CYS A 676 -7.27 20.29 -1.27
C CYS A 676 -7.77 19.93 -2.66
N SER A 677 -7.39 20.73 -3.66
CA SER A 677 -7.71 20.48 -5.07
C SER A 677 -6.52 19.88 -5.80
N SER A 678 -6.76 19.04 -6.79
CA SER A 678 -5.71 18.32 -7.50
C SER A 678 -4.84 19.24 -8.38
N CYS A 679 -3.53 19.02 -8.36
CA CYS A 679 -2.59 19.58 -9.31
C CYS A 679 -2.84 19.09 -10.74
N HIS A 680 -2.30 19.80 -11.72
CA HIS A 680 -2.19 19.27 -13.08
C HIS A 680 -1.35 17.97 -13.06
N SER A 681 -1.69 17.01 -13.92
CA SER A 681 -1.06 15.67 -13.95
C SER A 681 0.45 15.70 -14.22
N SER A 682 0.95 16.77 -14.86
CA SER A 682 2.37 17.01 -15.11
C SER A 682 3.16 17.44 -13.87
N CYS A 683 2.50 17.96 -12.83
CA CYS A 683 3.16 18.48 -11.63
C CYS A 683 3.19 17.44 -10.51
N TYR A 684 4.28 17.37 -9.76
CA TYR A 684 4.35 16.58 -8.51
C TYR A 684 3.83 17.39 -7.32
N THR A 685 4.22 18.65 -7.21
CA THR A 685 3.59 19.65 -6.33
C THR A 685 3.24 20.88 -7.16
N CYS A 686 2.24 21.66 -6.73
CA CYS A 686 1.76 22.82 -7.48
C CYS A 686 1.23 23.92 -6.56
N ARG A 687 1.06 25.13 -7.12
CA ARG A 687 0.33 26.25 -6.51
C ARG A 687 -1.09 26.39 -7.05
N GLY A 688 -1.43 25.67 -8.12
CA GLY A 688 -2.70 25.75 -8.83
C GLY A 688 -2.91 24.56 -9.76
N SER A 689 -4.05 24.51 -10.43
CA SER A 689 -4.44 23.40 -11.31
C SER A 689 -3.86 23.50 -12.74
N SER A 690 -3.11 24.56 -13.05
CA SER A 690 -2.50 24.76 -14.38
C SER A 690 -1.24 23.90 -14.57
N PRO A 691 -0.92 23.45 -15.81
CA PRO A 691 0.38 22.88 -16.14
C PRO A 691 1.57 23.83 -15.95
N LEU A 692 1.31 25.13 -15.72
CA LEU A 692 2.30 26.18 -15.47
C LEU A 692 2.44 26.56 -13.98
N ASP A 693 1.69 25.90 -13.09
CA ASP A 693 1.73 26.15 -11.64
C ASP A 693 2.56 25.10 -10.88
N CYS A 694 3.40 24.33 -11.57
CA CYS A 694 4.22 23.30 -10.95
C CYS A 694 5.30 23.91 -10.05
N THR A 695 5.45 23.39 -8.84
CA THR A 695 6.55 23.73 -7.92
C THR A 695 7.57 22.61 -7.78
N SER A 696 7.23 21.41 -8.24
CA SER A 696 8.16 20.30 -8.44
C SER A 696 7.61 19.34 -9.47
N CYS A 697 8.49 18.52 -10.05
CA CYS A 697 8.16 17.65 -11.16
C CYS A 697 8.30 16.17 -10.80
N PRO A 698 7.43 15.30 -11.35
CA PRO A 698 7.56 13.87 -11.17
C PRO A 698 8.79 13.37 -11.94
N PRO A 699 9.64 12.51 -11.35
CA PRO A 699 10.76 11.90 -12.07
C PRO A 699 10.28 11.16 -13.33
N PRO A 700 10.96 11.26 -14.49
CA PRO A 700 12.27 11.90 -14.74
C PRO A 700 12.19 13.37 -15.19
N SER A 701 11.06 14.04 -15.01
CA SER A 701 10.84 15.39 -15.52
C SER A 701 11.57 16.42 -14.67
N THR A 702 12.07 17.48 -15.30
CA THR A 702 12.72 18.61 -14.64
C THR A 702 11.78 19.81 -14.57
N LEU A 703 11.92 20.60 -13.51
CA LEU A 703 11.16 21.83 -13.33
C LEU A 703 11.85 22.96 -14.09
N ASP A 704 11.11 23.63 -14.97
CA ASP A 704 11.45 24.95 -15.48
C ASP A 704 10.90 25.99 -14.49
N GLU A 705 11.78 26.53 -13.64
CA GLU A 705 11.40 27.51 -12.62
C GLU A 705 10.84 28.82 -13.20
N GLN A 706 11.22 29.20 -14.42
CA GLN A 706 10.73 30.44 -15.05
C GLN A 706 9.32 30.28 -15.60
N ARG A 707 9.00 29.09 -16.13
CA ARG A 707 7.68 28.80 -16.70
C ARG A 707 6.72 28.15 -15.70
N GLY A 708 7.21 27.71 -14.55
CA GLY A 708 6.44 26.91 -13.59
C GLY A 708 5.95 25.59 -14.21
N SER A 709 6.67 25.05 -15.20
CA SER A 709 6.22 23.90 -15.99
C SER A 709 7.21 22.75 -15.89
N CYS A 710 6.71 21.53 -16.01
CA CYS A 710 7.56 20.34 -16.05
C CYS A 710 7.87 19.95 -17.50
N SER A 711 9.15 19.88 -17.84
CA SER A 711 9.64 19.35 -19.11
C SER A 711 10.22 17.96 -18.93
N GLY A 712 9.80 17.01 -19.76
CA GLY A 712 10.46 15.70 -19.85
C GLY A 712 11.86 15.81 -20.48
N PRO A 713 12.71 14.78 -20.37
CA PRO A 713 13.98 14.76 -21.07
C PRO A 713 13.77 14.96 -22.58
N ALA A 714 14.57 15.84 -23.19
CA ALA A 714 14.55 16.06 -24.63
C ALA A 714 14.80 14.72 -25.34
N PRO A 715 13.97 14.32 -26.32
CA PRO A 715 14.26 13.13 -27.10
C PRO A 715 15.60 13.31 -27.80
N THR A 716 16.49 12.32 -27.70
CA THR A 716 17.64 12.20 -28.58
C THR A 716 17.12 12.24 -30.02
N LYS A 717 17.73 13.09 -30.87
CA LYS A 717 17.35 13.28 -32.27
C LYS A 717 17.35 11.93 -33.01
N GLY A 718 16.16 11.34 -33.12
CA GLY A 718 15.85 10.13 -33.88
C GLY A 718 14.52 10.35 -34.59
N HIS A 719 14.43 9.91 -35.84
CA HIS A 719 13.50 10.39 -36.86
C HIS A 719 12.02 10.57 -36.45
N SER A 720 11.45 11.68 -36.90
CA SER A 720 10.04 12.03 -36.83
C SER A 720 9.15 10.96 -37.47
N GLN A 721 8.23 10.39 -36.69
CA GLN A 721 7.04 9.70 -37.20
C GLN A 721 5.79 10.56 -36.98
N PRO A 722 4.83 10.53 -37.91
CA PRO A 722 3.73 11.48 -37.94
C PRO A 722 2.67 11.16 -36.86
N THR A 723 2.18 12.23 -36.24
CA THR A 723 1.05 12.26 -35.32
C THR A 723 -0.23 11.76 -35.99
N VAL A 724 -0.83 10.72 -35.42
CA VAL A 724 -2.23 10.35 -35.72
C VAL A 724 -3.14 11.25 -34.90
N THR A 725 -3.72 12.25 -35.55
CA THR A 725 -4.86 13.01 -35.05
C THR A 725 -6.07 12.08 -34.91
N ALA A 726 -6.49 11.80 -33.67
CA ALA A 726 -7.75 11.11 -33.42
C ALA A 726 -8.91 12.03 -33.79
N CYS A 727 -9.58 11.73 -34.90
CA CYS A 727 -10.79 12.41 -35.33
C CYS A 727 -11.97 11.97 -34.47
N ALA A 728 -12.62 12.91 -33.80
CA ALA A 728 -13.85 12.71 -33.04
C ALA A 728 -15.02 12.42 -33.99
N ARG A 729 -15.20 11.16 -34.40
CA ARG A 729 -16.39 10.72 -35.17
C ARG A 729 -16.62 9.21 -35.12
N CYS A 730 -16.62 8.60 -33.94
CA CYS A 730 -17.07 7.21 -33.75
C CYS A 730 -17.93 7.03 -32.50
N HIS A 731 -19.01 7.82 -32.36
CA HIS A 731 -20.05 7.57 -31.35
C HIS A 731 -21.44 7.24 -31.92
N GLY A 732 -21.62 7.26 -33.24
CA GLY A 732 -22.94 7.03 -33.87
C GLY A 732 -23.28 5.58 -34.22
N ARG A 733 -22.30 4.67 -34.30
CA ARG A 733 -22.52 3.29 -34.81
C ARG A 733 -22.77 2.25 -33.72
N ALA A 734 -22.27 2.46 -32.50
CA ALA A 734 -22.50 1.53 -31.40
C ALA A 734 -23.92 1.60 -30.83
N LEU A 735 -24.53 2.80 -30.82
CA LEU A 735 -25.88 3.00 -30.27
C LEU A 735 -26.97 2.33 -31.12
N ALA A 736 -26.80 2.31 -32.46
CA ALA A 736 -27.75 1.69 -33.38
C ALA A 736 -27.76 0.15 -33.29
N LEU A 737 -26.60 -0.47 -33.03
CA LEU A 737 -26.48 -1.92 -32.83
C LEU A 737 -27.10 -2.37 -31.50
N VAL A 738 -26.95 -1.57 -30.44
CA VAL A 738 -27.54 -1.86 -29.13
C VAL A 738 -29.08 -1.73 -29.17
N LEU A 739 -29.61 -0.73 -29.87
CA LEU A 739 -31.06 -0.55 -30.02
C LEU A 739 -31.71 -1.62 -30.91
N ALA A 740 -31.02 -2.11 -31.95
CA ALA A 740 -31.50 -3.20 -32.78
C ALA A 740 -31.52 -4.55 -32.04
N LEU A 741 -30.52 -4.82 -31.19
CA LEU A 741 -30.47 -6.03 -30.36
C LEU A 741 -31.54 -6.02 -29.26
N LEU A 742 -31.86 -4.85 -28.70
CA LEU A 742 -32.94 -4.70 -27.72
C LEU A 742 -34.35 -4.87 -28.35
N ALA A 743 -34.54 -4.47 -29.61
CA ALA A 743 -35.82 -4.67 -30.31
C ALA A 743 -36.10 -6.13 -30.70
N VAL A 744 -35.05 -6.94 -30.90
CA VAL A 744 -35.16 -8.39 -31.15
C VAL A 744 -35.40 -9.16 -29.84
N ALA A 745 -34.85 -8.68 -28.71
CA ALA A 745 -35.03 -9.29 -27.40
C ALA A 745 -36.44 -9.10 -26.81
N PHE A 746 -37.13 -8.00 -27.14
CA PHE A 746 -38.48 -7.70 -26.69
C PHE A 746 -39.43 -7.65 -27.88
N GLY A 747 -39.79 -8.82 -28.39
CA GLY A 747 -40.57 -9.03 -29.62
C GLY A 747 -41.78 -8.12 -29.78
N ASN A 748 -41.58 -7.01 -30.47
CA ASN A 748 -42.64 -6.06 -30.81
C ASN A 748 -42.50 -5.66 -32.28
N SER A 749 -43.24 -6.35 -33.14
CA SER A 749 -43.11 -6.32 -34.60
C SER A 749 -43.42 -4.96 -35.26
N LEU A 750 -43.89 -3.97 -34.49
CA LEU A 750 -44.27 -2.65 -35.00
C LEU A 750 -43.11 -1.63 -35.06
N LEU A 751 -42.05 -1.80 -34.25
CA LEU A 751 -40.91 -0.86 -34.25
C LEU A 751 -39.92 -1.10 -35.40
N CYS A 752 -39.87 -2.32 -35.94
CA CYS A 752 -38.94 -2.67 -37.01
C CYS A 752 -39.32 -2.02 -38.36
N SER A 753 -40.61 -1.81 -38.62
CA SER A 753 -41.11 -1.24 -39.88
C SER A 753 -40.88 0.28 -40.00
N ILE A 754 -40.81 0.99 -38.87
CA ILE A 754 -40.66 2.46 -38.87
C ILE A 754 -39.19 2.88 -39.02
N LEU A 755 -38.25 2.06 -38.55
CA LEU A 755 -36.81 2.35 -38.65
C LEU A 755 -36.21 2.04 -40.03
N LEU A 756 -36.82 1.15 -40.81
CA LEU A 756 -36.38 0.82 -42.17
C LEU A 756 -36.79 1.87 -43.23
N ALA A 757 -37.83 2.66 -42.98
CA ALA A 757 -38.27 3.71 -43.90
C ALA A 757 -37.44 5.01 -43.82
N GLY A 758 -36.73 5.25 -42.71
CA GLY A 758 -35.96 6.47 -42.47
C GLY A 758 -34.55 6.50 -43.10
N CYS A 759 -33.99 5.35 -43.48
CA CYS A 759 -32.62 5.26 -44.02
C CYS A 759 -32.53 5.40 -45.55
N LEU A 760 -33.65 5.48 -46.27
CA LEU A 760 -33.67 5.50 -47.75
C LEU A 760 -33.66 6.90 -48.38
N LEU A 761 -33.57 7.98 -47.59
CA LEU A 761 -33.69 9.36 -48.08
C LEU A 761 -32.42 10.22 -48.02
N LEU A 762 -31.24 9.63 -47.76
CA LEU A 762 -29.97 10.38 -47.68
C LEU A 762 -28.89 9.81 -48.62
N CYS A 763 -29.20 9.62 -49.90
CA CYS A 763 -28.21 9.32 -50.94
C CYS A 763 -28.59 9.93 -52.30
N VAL A 764 -28.49 11.27 -52.46
CA VAL A 764 -28.42 11.92 -53.79
C VAL A 764 -27.57 13.22 -53.73
N GLY A 765 -26.35 13.16 -54.29
CA GLY A 765 -25.51 14.20 -54.96
C GLY A 765 -25.25 15.61 -54.36
N PRO A 766 -24.29 16.43 -54.90
CA PRO A 766 -23.61 16.28 -56.20
C PRO A 766 -22.06 16.41 -56.18
N ALA A 767 -21.49 16.16 -57.37
CA ALA A 767 -20.08 16.08 -57.73
C ALA A 767 -19.35 17.44 -57.88
N SER A 768 -18.02 17.43 -57.74
CA SER A 768 -17.14 18.38 -58.45
C SER A 768 -15.84 17.70 -58.87
N SER A 769 -15.45 18.01 -60.10
CA SER A 769 -14.40 17.48 -60.95
C SER A 769 -13.07 18.22 -60.80
N GLY A 770 -11.94 17.53 -60.99
CA GLY A 770 -10.63 18.17 -61.16
C GLY A 770 -9.51 17.16 -61.43
N ASP A 771 -8.99 17.20 -62.66
CA ASP A 771 -8.08 16.28 -63.36
C ASP A 771 -6.75 15.82 -62.69
N HIS A 772 -6.43 14.55 -63.03
CA HIS A 772 -5.16 13.80 -63.26
C HIS A 772 -3.83 14.55 -63.56
N PRO A 773 -2.66 13.85 -63.75
CA PRO A 773 -2.23 12.44 -63.46
C PRO A 773 -0.85 12.41 -62.72
N GLY A 774 -0.14 11.35 -62.36
CA GLY A 774 -0.20 9.90 -62.49
C GLY A 774 1.21 9.34 -62.20
N HIS A 775 1.34 8.21 -61.52
CA HIS A 775 2.19 7.07 -61.91
C HIS A 775 2.14 5.93 -60.87
N HIS A 776 1.96 4.72 -61.41
CA HIS A 776 2.03 3.39 -60.81
C HIS A 776 3.20 3.20 -59.82
N SER A 777 3.13 2.35 -58.79
CA SER A 777 2.94 0.89 -58.91
C SER A 777 2.72 0.22 -57.53
N ARG A 778 1.84 -0.80 -57.49
CA ARG A 778 1.81 -1.86 -56.45
C ARG A 778 2.87 -2.92 -56.77
N PRO A 779 3.36 -3.72 -55.81
CA PRO A 779 2.73 -5.03 -55.58
C PRO A 779 2.71 -5.55 -54.14
N HIS A 780 1.84 -6.55 -53.98
CA HIS A 780 1.62 -7.51 -52.90
C HIS A 780 2.85 -8.05 -52.14
N CYS A 781 2.63 -8.36 -50.85
CA CYS A 781 3.32 -9.45 -50.16
C CYS A 781 2.31 -10.36 -49.43
N ARG A 782 2.31 -11.65 -49.81
CA ARG A 782 1.66 -12.77 -49.13
C ARG A 782 2.59 -13.30 -48.04
N LEU A 783 2.01 -13.66 -46.90
CA LEU A 783 2.62 -14.44 -45.82
C LEU A 783 2.77 -15.92 -46.22
N LYS A 784 3.90 -16.53 -45.82
CA LYS A 784 4.09 -17.99 -45.66
C LYS A 784 4.65 -18.24 -44.25
N PRO A 785 4.23 -19.30 -43.55
CA PRO A 785 4.83 -19.72 -42.29
C PRO A 785 5.93 -20.76 -42.52
N ARG A 786 6.92 -20.82 -41.62
CA ARG A 786 7.74 -22.03 -41.38
C ARG A 786 8.44 -21.98 -40.02
N ASP A 787 8.22 -23.06 -39.29
CA ASP A 787 9.07 -23.76 -38.31
C ASP A 787 10.52 -23.25 -38.19
N VAL A 788 10.92 -22.84 -36.98
CA VAL A 788 11.84 -23.54 -36.05
C VAL A 788 11.48 -23.08 -34.63
#